data_AF-A0A0Q4IUW3-F1
#
_entry.id   AF-A0A0Q4IUW3-F1
#
_cell.length_a   1.000
_cell.length_b   1.000
_cell.length_c   1.000
_cell.angle_alpha   90.00
_cell.angle_beta   90.00
_cell.angle_gamma   90.00
#
_symmetry.space_group_name_H-M   'P 1'
#
loop_
_entity.id
_entity.type
_entity.pdbx_description
1 polymer ?
#
loop_
_entity_poly.entity_id
_entity_poly.type
_entity_poly.pdbx_seq_one_letter_code
_entity_poly.pdbx_strand_id
1 'polypeptide(L)'
;MTVKFVLLASIALATTAIAQDKTAPVGGDIPAKFVPPTAAQDYVKREVMIPMRDGTKLYTVIVYPKGVANAPIVLTRTPYNAKGRANRSDSASILATLPLADEMFVKAGYIRVYQDIRGKYGSEGEYVVTRPVIGPLNPTKVDHVTDAYDTIDWLVNKANLPQSNGRVGMIGSSYEGFTVAMALLNPHPALKVAAPESPMIDGWMGDDWFHYGAFRLANIAWLGSQTGYKGAGKAPPTGGYDDYDNFREVGSAGDWAKKSGYDQLPYWQRMVSHPAYDGFWQGQALDKLLAANPSNVPTVWEQGLWDQEDMYGTITAWEALKAKGKLGNNHLVMGPWRHSQINREGRSLGPFQWNGDTAQQFREDMLLPYFNQYLKDGPAVTLPAAAIYNTGENHWDKFATWPLACETGCTSPLKPIYLQEGGALGFGKAATGGDSYVSDPSKPVPHLPRPVNFGDGRWGDWLVSDQRGVDGRPDVMTYTTEVLTTPVRVSGAPIADIFAKTTGTDGDFVVKVIDVYPAENATDPKMGGYELPISLDIFRGRYRQSFAKPTAIPAGKVQEYKFRLPTVNHVFQSGHKIMIQVQSSLFPLYDRNPQTFVPNIFLAKKADYKPATVTIVRGGASASAVWLPVVPLDQSAAMAK
;
A
#
# COMPACT_ATOMS: atom_id res chain seq x y z
N MET A 1 66.35 53.84 -58.77
CA MET A 1 65.00 53.91 -58.16
C MET A 1 64.83 52.69 -57.29
N THR A 2 64.43 52.94 -56.04
CA THR A 2 64.45 52.09 -54.85
C THR A 2 63.64 50.80 -54.99
N VAL A 3 64.20 49.63 -54.65
CA VAL A 3 63.66 48.62 -53.70
C VAL A 3 64.81 47.65 -53.35
N LYS A 4 65.14 47.53 -52.06
CA LYS A 4 66.16 46.61 -51.50
C LYS A 4 65.56 45.22 -51.25
N PHE A 5 66.25 44.18 -51.70
CA PHE A 5 66.19 42.83 -51.14
C PHE A 5 67.08 42.76 -49.90
N VAL A 6 66.56 42.35 -48.74
CA VAL A 6 67.33 41.72 -47.67
C VAL A 6 66.47 40.65 -47.00
N LEU A 7 66.90 39.40 -47.18
CA LEU A 7 66.45 38.21 -46.47
C LEU A 7 67.00 38.28 -45.03
N LEU A 8 66.16 38.21 -44.00
CA LEU A 8 66.60 38.03 -42.61
C LEU A 8 66.12 36.66 -42.12
N ALA A 9 67.09 35.82 -41.77
CA ALA A 9 66.88 34.50 -41.19
C ALA A 9 66.44 34.61 -39.73
N SER A 10 65.31 34.01 -39.39
CA SER A 10 64.82 33.86 -38.03
C SER A 10 65.23 32.50 -37.48
N ILE A 11 66.07 32.49 -36.46
CA ILE A 11 66.52 31.30 -35.71
C ILE A 11 65.32 30.71 -34.97
N ALA A 12 64.94 29.47 -35.30
CA ALA A 12 63.96 28.70 -34.56
C ALA A 12 64.64 28.03 -33.34
N LEU A 13 64.31 28.49 -32.13
CA LEU A 13 64.62 27.79 -30.89
C LEU A 13 63.66 26.60 -30.75
N ALA A 14 64.15 25.40 -31.05
CA ALA A 14 63.46 24.16 -30.75
C ALA A 14 63.55 23.88 -29.24
N THR A 15 62.45 24.08 -28.52
CA THR A 15 62.30 23.59 -27.15
C THR A 15 62.01 22.09 -27.20
N THR A 16 63.03 21.27 -26.94
CA THR A 16 62.86 19.84 -26.69
C THR A 16 62.04 19.65 -25.41
N ALA A 17 60.79 19.21 -25.57
CA ALA A 17 59.96 18.76 -24.46
C ALA A 17 60.63 17.54 -23.81
N ILE A 18 61.14 17.70 -22.60
CA ILE A 18 61.61 16.59 -21.77
C ILE A 18 60.36 15.81 -21.35
N ALA A 19 60.12 14.67 -21.99
CA ALA A 19 59.16 13.69 -21.49
C ALA A 19 59.70 13.20 -20.12
N GLN A 20 59.02 13.56 -19.04
CA GLN A 20 59.29 12.97 -17.74
C GLN A 20 58.89 11.50 -17.78
N ASP A 21 59.87 10.60 -17.81
CA ASP A 21 59.72 9.19 -17.46
C ASP A 21 59.30 9.11 -15.98
N LYS A 22 57.99 9.22 -15.74
CA LYS A 22 57.42 8.90 -14.44
C LYS A 22 57.37 7.38 -14.36
N THR A 23 58.34 6.80 -13.68
CA THR A 23 58.31 5.39 -13.31
C THR A 23 56.95 5.07 -12.70
N ALA A 24 56.26 4.07 -13.26
CA ALA A 24 54.95 3.67 -12.77
C ALA A 24 55.05 3.32 -11.28
N PRO A 25 54.07 3.71 -10.45
CA PRO A 25 54.07 3.36 -9.04
C PRO A 25 54.18 1.84 -8.88
N VAL A 26 55.18 1.37 -8.13
CA VAL A 26 55.30 -0.05 -7.79
C VAL A 26 54.46 -0.30 -6.54
N GLY A 27 53.36 -1.04 -6.67
CA GLY A 27 52.39 -1.30 -5.61
C GLY A 27 51.07 -1.86 -6.15
N GLY A 28 50.08 -2.09 -5.29
CA GLY A 28 48.74 -2.49 -5.73
C GLY A 28 47.96 -1.30 -6.33
N ASP A 29 47.10 -1.58 -7.31
CA ASP A 29 46.32 -0.56 -8.03
C ASP A 29 45.15 0.07 -7.21
N ILE A 30 45.02 -0.29 -5.93
CA ILE A 30 43.99 0.24 -5.02
C ILE A 30 44.66 1.17 -4.01
N PRO A 31 44.45 2.50 -4.09
CA PRO A 31 45.05 3.42 -3.13
C PRO A 31 44.41 3.27 -1.75
N ALA A 32 45.19 3.57 -0.70
CA ALA A 32 44.69 3.54 0.69
C ALA A 32 43.53 4.51 0.94
N LYS A 33 43.42 5.57 0.13
CA LYS A 33 42.30 6.50 0.13
C LYS A 33 42.04 7.00 -1.29
N PHE A 34 40.83 6.77 -1.78
CA PHE A 34 40.30 7.37 -3.00
C PHE A 34 39.01 8.11 -2.65
N VAL A 35 38.93 9.39 -2.99
CA VAL A 35 37.72 10.19 -2.81
C VAL A 35 37.38 10.79 -4.17
N PRO A 36 36.30 10.34 -4.82
CA PRO A 36 35.90 10.90 -6.11
C PRO A 36 35.53 12.38 -5.97
N PRO A 37 35.81 13.22 -6.97
CA PRO A 37 35.46 14.64 -6.92
C PRO A 37 33.93 14.83 -6.94
N THR A 38 33.42 15.65 -6.03
CA THR A 38 31.99 16.01 -5.92
C THR A 38 31.69 17.42 -6.43
N ALA A 39 32.69 18.10 -7.02
CA ALA A 39 32.56 19.49 -7.46
C ALA A 39 31.43 19.69 -8.48
N ALA A 40 31.26 18.73 -9.40
CA ALA A 40 30.23 18.76 -10.44
C ALA A 40 28.81 18.52 -9.93
N GLN A 41 28.63 18.03 -8.69
CA GLN A 41 27.29 17.81 -8.13
C GLN A 41 26.59 19.15 -7.87
N ASP A 42 25.31 19.30 -8.22
CA ASP A 42 24.50 20.49 -7.88
C ASP A 42 23.94 20.44 -6.45
N TYR A 43 24.27 19.40 -5.68
CA TYR A 43 23.83 19.16 -4.31
C TYR A 43 24.97 18.86 -3.34
N VAL A 44 24.59 18.86 -2.06
CA VAL A 44 25.38 18.31 -0.95
C VAL A 44 24.64 17.06 -0.44
N LYS A 45 25.37 15.96 -0.27
CA LYS A 45 24.89 14.71 0.36
C LYS A 45 25.72 14.46 1.62
N ARG A 46 25.08 14.40 2.78
CA ARG A 46 25.69 14.12 4.09
C ARG A 46 25.15 12.81 4.63
N GLU A 47 26.05 11.93 5.05
CA GLU A 47 25.71 10.73 5.82
C GLU A 47 26.09 11.01 7.29
N VAL A 48 25.14 10.87 8.20
CA VAL A 48 25.33 11.14 9.64
C VAL A 48 24.68 10.03 10.48
N MET A 49 25.23 9.84 11.69
CA MET A 49 24.69 8.91 12.69
C MET A 49 24.03 9.74 13.80
N ILE A 50 22.70 9.85 13.76
CA ILE A 50 21.93 10.69 14.70
C ILE A 50 21.70 9.89 16.00
N PRO A 51 22.17 10.38 17.17
CA PRO A 51 21.93 9.69 18.44
C PRO A 51 20.49 9.88 18.90
N MET A 52 19.84 8.78 19.27
CA MET A 52 18.53 8.77 19.94
C MET A 52 18.72 8.95 21.45
N ARG A 53 17.63 9.15 22.19
CA ARG A 53 17.64 9.32 23.66
C ARG A 53 18.25 8.18 24.47
N ASP A 54 18.32 6.98 23.89
CA ASP A 54 18.94 5.81 24.50
C ASP A 54 20.42 5.60 24.06
N GLY A 55 20.98 6.54 23.31
CA GLY A 55 22.35 6.49 22.79
C GLY A 55 22.51 5.69 21.49
N THR A 56 21.48 4.95 21.05
CA THR A 56 21.50 4.25 19.76
C THR A 56 21.58 5.27 18.63
N LYS A 57 22.43 5.04 17.63
CA LYS A 57 22.55 5.96 16.50
C LYS A 57 21.86 5.44 15.25
N LEU A 58 21.06 6.30 14.62
CA LEU A 58 20.36 6.00 13.38
C LEU A 58 21.07 6.63 12.18
N TYR A 59 21.37 5.80 11.19
CA TYR A 59 21.99 6.22 9.93
C TYR A 59 21.02 7.08 9.13
N THR A 60 21.46 8.28 8.78
CA THR A 60 20.63 9.30 8.15
C THR A 60 21.37 9.92 6.97
N VAL A 61 20.70 9.99 5.82
CA VAL A 61 21.18 10.62 4.59
C VAL A 61 20.41 11.93 4.38
N ILE A 62 21.15 13.03 4.30
CA ILE A 62 20.63 14.38 4.11
C ILE A 62 21.11 14.89 2.76
N VAL A 63 20.19 15.23 1.86
CA VAL A 63 20.49 15.71 0.50
C VAL A 63 19.81 17.06 0.28
N TYR A 64 20.55 18.06 -0.20
CA TYR A 64 19.99 19.37 -0.50
C TYR A 64 20.76 20.13 -1.58
N PRO A 65 20.13 21.06 -2.32
CA PRO A 65 20.80 21.85 -3.35
C PRO A 65 21.95 22.69 -2.78
N LYS A 66 23.07 22.81 -3.52
CA LYS A 66 24.17 23.69 -3.11
C LYS A 66 23.68 25.15 -3.00
N GLY A 67 24.14 25.85 -1.96
CA GLY A 67 23.77 27.24 -1.71
C GLY A 67 22.40 27.46 -1.08
N VAL A 68 21.64 26.39 -0.79
CA VAL A 68 20.35 26.53 -0.13
C VAL A 68 20.51 27.06 1.32
N ALA A 69 19.60 27.95 1.73
CA ALA A 69 19.52 28.49 3.08
C ALA A 69 18.05 28.65 3.48
N ASN A 70 17.76 28.56 4.78
CA ASN A 70 16.40 28.62 5.34
C ASN A 70 15.40 27.70 4.62
N ALA A 71 15.83 26.49 4.26
CA ALA A 71 14.99 25.52 3.56
C ALA A 71 14.21 24.61 4.51
N PRO A 72 12.96 24.27 4.19
CA PRO A 72 12.23 23.22 4.91
C PRO A 72 12.83 21.83 4.69
N ILE A 73 12.51 20.90 5.58
CA ILE A 73 12.93 19.50 5.52
C ILE A 73 11.74 18.60 5.18
N VAL A 74 11.94 17.66 4.25
CA VAL A 74 11.07 16.49 4.08
C VAL A 74 11.78 15.24 4.59
N LEU A 75 11.25 14.66 5.66
CA LEU A 75 11.78 13.47 6.33
C LEU A 75 11.00 12.21 5.94
N THR A 76 11.73 11.15 5.63
CA THR A 76 11.21 9.78 5.52
C THR A 76 12.07 8.85 6.35
N ARG A 77 11.44 8.02 7.17
CA ARG A 77 12.12 6.96 7.92
C ARG A 77 11.76 5.62 7.28
N THR A 78 12.74 4.76 7.07
CA THR A 78 12.57 3.61 6.18
C THR A 78 13.28 2.35 6.71
N PRO A 79 12.67 1.16 6.58
CA PRO A 79 13.36 -0.11 6.73
C PRO A 79 13.98 -0.60 5.40
N TYR A 80 14.11 0.27 4.38
CA TYR A 80 14.45 -0.08 3.00
C TYR A 80 15.71 0.63 2.49
N ASN A 81 16.78 0.70 3.31
CA ASN A 81 18.07 1.26 2.96
C ASN A 81 18.01 2.75 2.56
N ALA A 82 18.09 3.65 3.54
CA ALA A 82 18.09 5.10 3.33
C ALA A 82 19.14 5.57 2.31
N LYS A 83 20.32 4.92 2.26
CA LYS A 83 21.35 5.21 1.25
C LYS A 83 20.85 4.91 -0.16
N GLY A 84 20.22 3.77 -0.34
CA GLY A 84 19.60 3.37 -1.61
C GLY A 84 18.41 4.25 -1.98
N ARG A 85 17.55 4.59 -1.02
CA ARG A 85 16.39 5.49 -1.24
C ARG A 85 16.83 6.88 -1.71
N ALA A 86 17.95 7.38 -1.21
CA ALA A 86 18.55 8.65 -1.63
C ALA A 86 19.48 8.54 -2.86
N ASN A 87 19.41 7.43 -3.62
CA ASN A 87 20.27 7.17 -4.78
C ASN A 87 19.54 6.37 -5.89
N ARG A 88 18.53 6.98 -6.52
CA ARG A 88 17.84 6.44 -7.72
C ARG A 88 18.82 6.24 -8.88
N SER A 89 19.73 7.20 -9.08
CA SER A 89 20.77 7.13 -10.10
C SER A 89 22.07 7.81 -9.63
N ASP A 90 23.19 7.31 -10.14
CA ASP A 90 24.50 7.94 -9.94
C ASP A 90 24.61 9.16 -10.85
N SER A 91 24.22 10.32 -10.31
CA SER A 91 24.15 11.57 -11.06
C SER A 91 24.72 12.75 -10.29
N ALA A 92 25.24 13.70 -11.05
CA ALA A 92 25.63 15.02 -10.57
C ALA A 92 24.42 15.93 -10.29
N SER A 93 23.22 15.61 -10.80
CA SER A 93 22.02 16.39 -10.53
C SER A 93 21.18 15.80 -9.40
N ILE A 94 20.71 16.64 -8.49
CA ILE A 94 19.82 16.29 -7.39
C ILE A 94 18.49 15.74 -7.87
N LEU A 95 17.97 16.32 -8.97
CA LEU A 95 16.73 15.88 -9.59
C LEU A 95 16.86 14.47 -10.14
N ALA A 96 18.05 14.13 -10.64
CA ALA A 96 18.34 12.82 -11.19
C ALA A 96 18.62 11.77 -10.08
N THR A 97 19.34 12.15 -9.03
CA THR A 97 19.79 11.21 -7.97
C THR A 97 18.68 10.84 -6.98
N LEU A 98 17.73 11.72 -6.69
CA LEU A 98 16.60 11.44 -5.79
C LEU A 98 15.44 10.71 -6.51
N PRO A 99 14.52 10.06 -5.78
CA PRO A 99 13.33 9.42 -6.36
C PRO A 99 12.45 10.38 -7.17
N LEU A 100 11.69 9.84 -8.14
CA LEU A 100 10.77 10.61 -8.98
C LEU A 100 9.76 11.44 -8.16
N ALA A 101 9.24 10.84 -7.08
CA ALA A 101 8.29 11.50 -6.20
C ALA A 101 8.85 12.76 -5.49
N ASP A 102 10.16 12.83 -5.31
CA ASP A 102 10.82 13.95 -4.65
C ASP A 102 11.06 15.14 -5.61
N GLU A 103 10.87 14.97 -6.92
CA GLU A 103 11.21 16.01 -7.90
C GLU A 103 10.50 17.33 -7.64
N MET A 104 9.24 17.29 -7.18
CA MET A 104 8.48 18.48 -6.79
C MET A 104 9.10 19.21 -5.60
N PHE A 105 9.60 18.48 -4.61
CA PHE A 105 10.27 19.04 -3.43
C PHE A 105 11.65 19.59 -3.78
N VAL A 106 12.38 18.88 -4.65
CA VAL A 106 13.67 19.32 -5.18
C VAL A 106 13.53 20.64 -5.93
N LYS A 107 12.58 20.72 -6.89
CA LYS A 107 12.27 21.95 -7.63
C LYS A 107 11.85 23.10 -6.70
N ALA A 108 11.16 22.77 -5.61
CA ALA A 108 10.76 23.72 -4.59
C ALA A 108 11.86 24.03 -3.54
N GLY A 109 13.08 23.52 -3.68
CA GLY A 109 14.22 23.87 -2.82
C GLY A 109 14.15 23.30 -1.40
N TYR A 110 13.57 22.12 -1.23
CA TYR A 110 13.55 21.40 0.06
C TYR A 110 14.87 20.70 0.35
N ILE A 111 15.15 20.50 1.63
CA ILE A 111 16.14 19.52 2.12
C ILE A 111 15.44 18.16 2.22
N ARG A 112 16.00 17.14 1.57
CA ARG A 112 15.49 15.77 1.63
C ARG A 112 16.27 14.93 2.63
N VAL A 113 15.57 14.23 3.52
CA VAL A 113 16.17 13.37 4.54
C VAL A 113 15.56 11.97 4.50
N TYR A 114 16.43 10.97 4.35
CA TYR A 114 16.09 9.56 4.51
C TYR A 114 16.84 8.99 5.72
N GLN A 115 16.16 8.27 6.59
CA GLN A 115 16.77 7.63 7.76
C GLN A 115 16.46 6.15 7.80
N ASP A 116 17.48 5.32 8.00
CA ASP A 116 17.29 3.92 8.32
C ASP A 116 16.68 3.80 9.72
N ILE A 117 15.55 3.11 9.84
CA ILE A 117 14.97 2.85 11.16
C ILE A 117 15.91 1.99 12.02
N ARG A 118 15.67 2.02 13.33
CA ARG A 118 16.40 1.23 14.32
C ARG A 118 16.57 -0.24 13.90
N GLY A 119 17.81 -0.71 13.94
CA GLY A 119 18.21 -2.08 13.65
C GLY A 119 18.25 -2.48 12.17
N LYS A 120 17.99 -1.57 11.22
CA LYS A 120 18.09 -1.86 9.78
C LYS A 120 19.28 -1.14 9.14
N TYR A 121 19.94 -1.83 8.21
CA TYR A 121 21.03 -1.32 7.39
C TYR A 121 22.11 -0.59 8.21
N GLY A 122 22.30 0.71 7.98
CA GLY A 122 23.34 1.51 8.64
C GLY A 122 23.05 1.81 10.10
N SER A 123 21.80 1.67 10.55
CA SER A 123 21.39 2.01 11.92
C SER A 123 21.80 0.96 12.95
N GLU A 124 22.08 1.45 14.15
CA GLU A 124 22.32 0.63 15.34
C GLU A 124 20.98 0.15 15.96
N GLY A 125 21.08 -0.61 17.05
CA GLY A 125 19.93 -1.12 17.80
C GLY A 125 19.29 -2.38 17.21
N GLU A 126 18.18 -2.79 17.81
CA GLU A 126 17.44 -4.01 17.45
C GLU A 126 16.23 -3.68 16.56
N TYR A 127 16.09 -4.45 15.47
CA TYR A 127 14.94 -4.36 14.58
C TYR A 127 13.79 -5.20 15.13
N VAL A 128 12.62 -4.56 15.25
CA VAL A 128 11.35 -5.21 15.56
C VAL A 128 10.40 -4.81 14.43
N VAL A 129 9.83 -5.79 13.72
CA VAL A 129 8.83 -5.54 12.67
C VAL A 129 7.68 -4.74 13.26
N THR A 130 7.33 -3.64 12.59
CA THR A 130 6.28 -2.69 12.99
C THR A 130 6.34 -2.39 14.49
N ARG A 131 7.55 -2.08 15.01
CA ARG A 131 7.85 -1.97 16.44
C ARG A 131 6.70 -1.29 17.20
N PRO A 132 5.99 -2.03 18.09
CA PRO A 132 4.83 -1.49 18.78
C PRO A 132 5.16 -0.24 19.60
N VAL A 133 4.16 0.61 19.78
CA VAL A 133 4.25 1.78 20.66
C VAL A 133 4.61 1.35 22.08
N ILE A 134 5.32 2.22 22.82
CA ILE A 134 5.63 1.99 24.24
C ILE A 134 4.33 1.68 24.99
N GLY A 135 4.29 0.52 25.66
CA GLY A 135 3.08 -0.03 26.25
C GLY A 135 3.17 -1.53 26.50
N PRO A 136 2.02 -2.24 26.58
CA PRO A 136 1.99 -3.67 26.89
C PRO A 136 2.84 -4.56 25.97
N LEU A 137 2.96 -4.17 24.69
CA LEU A 137 3.73 -4.92 23.68
C LEU A 137 5.18 -4.42 23.52
N ASN A 138 5.53 -3.30 24.14
CA ASN A 138 6.87 -2.73 24.11
C ASN A 138 7.18 -2.04 25.46
N PRO A 139 7.81 -2.76 26.42
CA PRO A 139 8.13 -2.21 27.73
C PRO A 139 9.40 -1.35 27.73
N THR A 140 10.04 -1.11 26.57
CA THR A 140 11.25 -0.29 26.51
C THR A 140 10.92 1.20 26.57
N LYS A 141 11.94 2.06 26.57
CA LYS A 141 11.80 3.53 26.55
C LYS A 141 11.84 4.12 25.14
N VAL A 142 11.85 3.28 24.11
CA VAL A 142 12.00 3.71 22.70
C VAL A 142 11.09 2.93 21.75
N ASP A 143 10.53 3.64 20.80
CA ASP A 143 9.73 3.14 19.68
C ASP A 143 9.90 4.05 18.45
N HIS A 144 9.08 3.86 17.42
CA HIS A 144 9.13 4.73 16.24
C HIS A 144 8.69 6.18 16.53
N VAL A 145 7.86 6.41 17.56
CA VAL A 145 7.39 7.74 17.99
C VAL A 145 8.57 8.52 18.55
N THR A 146 9.30 7.93 19.51
CA THR A 146 10.44 8.57 20.15
C THR A 146 11.61 8.73 19.19
N ASP A 147 11.88 7.75 18.34
CA ASP A 147 12.98 7.84 17.39
C ASP A 147 12.71 8.93 16.34
N ALA A 148 11.44 9.12 15.92
CA ALA A 148 11.07 10.22 15.03
C ALA A 148 11.20 11.58 15.74
N TYR A 149 10.79 11.66 17.00
CA TYR A 149 10.92 12.87 17.82
C TYR A 149 12.38 13.32 17.92
N ASP A 150 13.28 12.42 18.33
CA ASP A 150 14.71 12.70 18.52
C ASP A 150 15.39 13.04 17.19
N THR A 151 14.97 12.40 16.10
CA THR A 151 15.44 12.72 14.75
C THR A 151 15.06 14.14 14.34
N ILE A 152 13.81 14.55 14.55
CA ILE A 152 13.34 15.89 14.21
C ILE A 152 14.05 16.94 15.07
N ASP A 153 14.18 16.70 16.38
CA ASP A 153 14.90 17.60 17.30
C ASP A 153 16.35 17.84 16.82
N TRP A 154 17.05 16.77 16.46
CA TRP A 154 18.41 16.86 15.94
C TRP A 154 18.48 17.66 14.62
N LEU A 155 17.55 17.42 13.70
CA LEU A 155 17.51 18.04 12.38
C LEU A 155 17.21 19.54 12.43
N VAL A 156 16.36 19.99 13.36
CA VAL A 156 15.99 21.41 13.47
C VAL A 156 16.98 22.23 14.29
N ASN A 157 17.91 21.58 14.99
CA ASN A 157 19.01 22.27 15.65
C ASN A 157 19.96 22.88 14.60
N LYS A 158 20.06 24.21 14.64
CA LYS A 158 20.88 25.02 13.71
C LYS A 158 22.38 24.68 13.73
N ALA A 159 22.89 24.13 14.83
CA ALA A 159 24.28 23.66 14.89
C ALA A 159 24.51 22.42 14.02
N ASN A 160 23.49 21.57 13.85
CA ASN A 160 23.58 20.33 13.08
C ASN A 160 23.30 20.54 11.58
N LEU A 161 22.29 21.38 11.28
CA LEU A 161 21.82 21.65 9.92
C LEU A 161 21.45 23.13 9.73
N PRO A 162 22.46 24.02 9.60
CA PRO A 162 22.24 25.47 9.53
C PRO A 162 21.42 25.91 8.30
N GLN A 163 21.41 25.11 7.24
CA GLN A 163 20.64 25.35 6.01
C GLN A 163 19.11 25.26 6.22
N SER A 164 18.64 24.58 7.27
CA SER A 164 17.21 24.38 7.51
C SER A 164 16.52 25.62 8.08
N ASN A 165 15.23 25.84 7.80
CA ASN A 165 14.39 26.80 8.53
C ASN A 165 13.79 26.26 9.85
N GLY A 166 14.10 25.01 10.22
CA GLY A 166 13.59 24.37 11.43
C GLY A 166 12.17 23.83 11.32
N ARG A 167 11.59 23.72 10.12
CA ARG A 167 10.28 23.11 9.88
C ARG A 167 10.43 21.79 9.13
N VAL A 168 9.75 20.75 9.60
CA VAL A 168 9.80 19.40 9.03
C VAL A 168 8.41 18.97 8.57
N GLY A 169 8.34 18.47 7.34
CA GLY A 169 7.25 17.62 6.87
C GLY A 169 7.67 16.16 6.87
N MET A 170 6.75 15.24 7.16
CA MET A 170 7.00 13.80 7.05
C MET A 170 6.15 13.18 5.96
N ILE A 171 6.75 12.29 5.16
CA ILE A 171 6.09 11.57 4.08
C ILE A 171 6.72 10.19 3.91
N GLY A 172 5.97 9.25 3.36
CA GLY A 172 6.46 7.93 3.01
C GLY A 172 5.31 6.98 2.74
N SER A 173 5.58 5.95 1.93
CA SER A 173 4.60 4.93 1.56
C SER A 173 4.84 3.56 2.21
N SER A 174 3.79 2.77 2.47
CA SER A 174 3.87 1.46 3.14
C SER A 174 4.43 1.57 4.56
N TYR A 175 5.45 0.78 4.89
CA TYR A 175 6.21 0.89 6.14
C TYR A 175 6.76 2.32 6.35
N GLU A 176 7.18 3.02 5.29
CA GLU A 176 7.60 4.41 5.44
C GLU A 176 6.42 5.29 5.90
N GLY A 177 5.21 5.04 5.40
CA GLY A 177 3.96 5.66 5.85
C GLY A 177 3.57 5.27 7.27
N PHE A 178 3.78 4.01 7.67
CA PHE A 178 3.65 3.57 9.07
C PHE A 178 4.54 4.41 10.00
N THR A 179 5.78 4.73 9.61
CA THR A 179 6.63 5.59 10.44
C THR A 179 6.13 7.04 10.56
N VAL A 180 5.40 7.53 9.55
CA VAL A 180 4.70 8.82 9.61
C VAL A 180 3.52 8.73 10.58
N ALA A 181 2.68 7.71 10.47
CA ALA A 181 1.56 7.46 11.38
C ALA A 181 2.02 7.32 12.83
N MET A 182 3.13 6.61 13.08
CA MET A 182 3.74 6.52 14.42
C MET A 182 4.18 7.89 14.94
N ALA A 183 4.84 8.71 14.12
CA ALA A 183 5.26 10.06 14.55
C ALA A 183 4.08 10.96 14.95
N LEU A 184 2.89 10.73 14.38
CA LEU A 184 1.68 11.50 14.72
C LEU A 184 1.11 11.19 16.11
N LEU A 185 1.50 10.08 16.77
CA LEU A 185 1.02 9.77 18.12
C LEU A 185 1.54 10.71 19.21
N ASN A 186 2.75 11.23 19.03
CA ASN A 186 3.35 12.27 19.87
C ASN A 186 4.37 13.09 19.06
N PRO A 187 3.91 13.99 18.19
CA PRO A 187 4.76 14.66 17.22
C PRO A 187 5.67 15.70 17.88
N HIS A 188 6.90 15.81 17.38
CA HIS A 188 7.77 16.93 17.74
C HIS A 188 7.13 18.26 17.29
N PRO A 189 7.22 19.37 18.05
CA PRO A 189 6.60 20.65 17.68
C PRO A 189 7.03 21.20 16.31
N ALA A 190 8.19 20.78 15.80
CA ALA A 190 8.69 21.14 14.49
C ALA A 190 8.14 20.30 13.31
N LEU A 191 7.39 19.23 13.58
CA LEU A 191 6.61 18.52 12.57
C LEU A 191 5.37 19.36 12.23
N LYS A 192 5.36 19.98 11.05
CA LYS A 192 4.33 20.96 10.67
C LYS A 192 3.28 20.42 9.70
N VAL A 193 3.57 19.30 9.04
CA VAL A 193 2.66 18.64 8.09
C VAL A 193 3.09 17.18 7.91
N ALA A 194 2.13 16.29 7.66
CA ALA A 194 2.38 14.88 7.43
C ALA A 194 1.58 14.36 6.21
N ALA A 195 2.15 13.40 5.50
CA ALA A 195 1.48 12.66 4.44
C ALA A 195 1.83 11.16 4.54
N PRO A 196 1.14 10.40 5.41
CA PRO A 196 1.21 8.95 5.37
C PRO A 196 0.51 8.43 4.10
N GLU A 197 1.30 7.83 3.21
CA GLU A 197 0.83 7.23 1.96
C GLU A 197 0.73 5.72 2.16
N SER A 198 -0.40 5.11 1.80
CA SER A 198 -0.65 3.67 1.92
C SER A 198 -0.01 3.04 3.18
N PRO A 199 -0.24 3.59 4.40
CA PRO A 199 0.51 3.22 5.59
C PRO A 199 0.01 1.89 6.15
N MET A 200 0.92 1.07 6.68
CA MET A 200 0.55 -0.10 7.47
C MET A 200 -0.08 0.38 8.80
N ILE A 201 -1.35 0.09 9.05
CA ILE A 201 -2.09 0.57 10.23
C ILE A 201 -2.64 -0.60 11.04
N ASP A 202 -3.27 -1.57 10.38
CA ASP A 202 -3.74 -2.81 10.98
C ASP A 202 -3.48 -3.99 10.04
N GLY A 203 -2.28 -4.56 10.19
CA GLY A 203 -1.84 -5.71 9.42
C GLY A 203 -2.67 -6.99 9.59
N TRP A 204 -3.63 -7.04 10.52
CA TRP A 204 -4.51 -8.20 10.68
C TRP A 204 -5.89 -7.98 10.05
N MET A 205 -6.42 -6.76 10.13
CA MET A 205 -7.75 -6.46 9.63
C MET A 205 -7.80 -6.42 8.10
N GLY A 206 -6.82 -5.81 7.43
CA GLY A 206 -6.84 -5.71 5.96
C GLY A 206 -5.65 -5.00 5.32
N ASP A 207 -4.51 -4.90 6.02
CA ASP A 207 -3.24 -4.51 5.42
C ASP A 207 -2.38 -5.79 5.17
N ASP A 208 -1.08 -5.74 5.39
CA ASP A 208 -0.12 -6.72 4.87
C ASP A 208 -0.28 -8.19 5.30
N TRP A 209 -0.55 -8.49 6.57
CA TRP A 209 -0.39 -9.88 7.05
C TRP A 209 -1.63 -10.71 6.84
N PHE A 210 -2.80 -10.13 7.11
CA PHE A 210 -4.07 -10.79 6.96
C PHE A 210 -5.13 -9.82 6.44
N HIS A 211 -6.14 -10.38 5.76
CA HIS A 211 -7.41 -9.71 5.51
C HIS A 211 -8.52 -10.48 6.20
N TYR A 212 -9.18 -9.84 7.18
CA TYR A 212 -10.17 -10.45 8.06
C TYR A 212 -9.75 -11.84 8.59
N GLY A 213 -8.45 -11.97 8.93
CA GLY A 213 -7.83 -13.19 9.44
C GLY A 213 -7.38 -14.23 8.39
N ALA A 214 -7.57 -13.98 7.08
CA ALA A 214 -6.99 -14.78 6.01
C ALA A 214 -5.52 -14.40 5.78
N PHE A 215 -4.57 -15.33 5.93
CA PHE A 215 -3.14 -15.02 5.90
C PHE A 215 -2.62 -14.84 4.48
N ARG A 216 -1.85 -13.77 4.26
CA ARG A 216 -1.27 -13.42 2.95
C ARG A 216 0.08 -14.10 2.76
N LEU A 217 0.08 -15.21 2.03
CA LEU A 217 1.28 -15.92 1.60
C LEU A 217 2.20 -15.04 0.73
N ALA A 218 1.65 -14.07 -0.01
CA ALA A 218 2.44 -13.14 -0.81
C ALA A 218 3.54 -12.42 0.00
N ASN A 219 3.27 -12.13 1.28
CA ASN A 219 4.16 -11.37 2.15
C ASN A 219 5.15 -12.25 2.94
N ILE A 220 5.08 -13.57 2.81
CA ILE A 220 5.93 -14.49 3.57
C ILE A 220 7.42 -14.36 3.17
N ALA A 221 7.70 -14.10 1.89
CA ALA A 221 9.06 -13.89 1.40
C ALA A 221 9.65 -12.57 1.92
N TRP A 222 8.84 -11.50 1.96
CA TRP A 222 9.19 -10.22 2.56
C TRP A 222 9.51 -10.37 4.04
N LEU A 223 8.70 -11.13 4.79
CA LEU A 223 8.91 -11.36 6.22
C LEU A 223 10.30 -11.94 6.48
N GLY A 224 10.67 -12.99 5.76
CA GLY A 224 11.98 -13.61 5.96
C GLY A 224 13.15 -12.76 5.46
N SER A 225 12.99 -12.03 4.35
CA SER A 225 14.04 -11.14 3.86
C SER A 225 14.29 -9.97 4.81
N GLN A 226 13.25 -9.44 5.46
CA GLN A 226 13.37 -8.29 6.35
C GLN A 226 13.79 -8.64 7.77
N THR A 227 13.47 -9.85 8.25
CA THR A 227 13.76 -10.27 9.64
C THR A 227 14.94 -11.21 9.76
N GLY A 228 15.32 -11.91 8.69
CA GLY A 228 16.53 -12.76 8.67
C GLY A 228 17.83 -11.98 8.46
N TYR A 229 17.75 -10.69 8.09
CA TYR A 229 18.92 -9.90 7.66
C TYR A 229 18.85 -8.46 8.16
N LYS A 230 20.00 -7.97 8.68
CA LYS A 230 20.15 -6.55 9.00
C LYS A 230 20.10 -5.67 7.73
N GLY A 231 20.80 -6.09 6.68
CA GLY A 231 20.85 -5.43 5.37
C GLY A 231 19.84 -5.99 4.37
N ALA A 232 20.22 -6.03 3.09
CA ALA A 232 19.39 -6.59 2.03
C ALA A 232 19.19 -8.10 2.24
N GLY A 233 17.94 -8.51 2.41
CA GLY A 233 17.58 -9.93 2.53
C GLY A 233 17.43 -10.64 1.20
N LYS A 234 17.33 -11.97 1.27
CA LYS A 234 17.06 -12.84 0.13
C LYS A 234 15.78 -13.63 0.37
N ALA A 235 14.94 -13.74 -0.66
CA ALA A 235 13.82 -14.68 -0.66
C ALA A 235 14.34 -16.13 -0.72
N PRO A 236 13.62 -17.11 -0.15
CA PRO A 236 14.06 -18.50 -0.21
C PRO A 236 13.76 -19.06 -1.61
N PRO A 237 14.50 -20.10 -2.05
CA PRO A 237 14.17 -20.79 -3.29
C PRO A 237 12.78 -21.45 -3.16
N THR A 238 11.86 -21.11 -4.05
CA THR A 238 10.46 -21.60 -4.00
C THR A 238 10.33 -23.04 -4.53
N GLY A 239 11.27 -23.47 -5.38
CA GLY A 239 11.36 -24.84 -5.93
C GLY A 239 10.80 -24.98 -7.35
N GLY A 240 10.12 -23.96 -7.87
CA GLY A 240 9.53 -23.92 -9.20
C GLY A 240 9.09 -22.51 -9.58
N TYR A 241 8.73 -22.29 -10.84
CA TYR A 241 8.29 -20.97 -11.30
C TYR A 241 6.89 -20.59 -10.82
N ASP A 242 5.98 -21.57 -10.73
CA ASP A 242 4.58 -21.35 -10.36
C ASP A 242 4.37 -21.49 -8.84
N ASP A 243 4.24 -20.36 -8.16
CA ASP A 243 3.95 -20.28 -6.73
C ASP A 243 2.64 -20.97 -6.36
N TYR A 244 1.69 -21.08 -7.29
CA TYR A 244 0.49 -21.89 -7.06
C TYR A 244 0.87 -23.34 -6.69
N ASP A 245 1.72 -24.01 -7.47
CA ASP A 245 2.11 -25.39 -7.14
C ASP A 245 3.10 -25.42 -5.97
N ASN A 246 4.05 -24.47 -5.91
CA ASN A 246 5.03 -24.40 -4.82
C ASN A 246 4.36 -24.39 -3.43
N PHE A 247 3.33 -23.55 -3.23
CA PHE A 247 2.60 -23.49 -1.96
C PHE A 247 1.65 -24.69 -1.79
N ARG A 248 0.97 -25.12 -2.85
CA ARG A 248 -0.04 -26.19 -2.78
C ARG A 248 0.56 -27.55 -2.40
N GLU A 249 1.70 -27.89 -2.97
CA GLU A 249 2.40 -29.16 -2.75
C GLU A 249 2.98 -29.29 -1.34
N VAL A 250 3.50 -28.17 -0.81
CA VAL A 250 4.07 -28.11 0.53
C VAL A 250 2.99 -28.36 1.58
N GLY A 251 1.84 -27.69 1.47
CA GLY A 251 0.73 -27.87 2.40
C GLY A 251 0.28 -26.56 3.01
N SER A 252 0.54 -26.40 4.31
CA SER A 252 0.21 -25.20 5.08
C SER A 252 1.29 -24.13 5.00
N ALA A 253 0.95 -22.90 5.42
CA ALA A 253 1.93 -21.82 5.56
C ALA A 253 3.06 -22.16 6.55
N GLY A 254 2.78 -22.92 7.61
CA GLY A 254 3.77 -23.43 8.56
C GLY A 254 4.69 -24.49 7.97
N ASP A 255 4.18 -25.41 7.15
CA ASP A 255 5.02 -26.35 6.42
C ASP A 255 5.98 -25.63 5.46
N TRP A 256 5.51 -24.55 4.83
CA TRP A 256 6.35 -23.70 3.99
C TRP A 256 7.41 -22.98 4.80
N ALA A 257 7.04 -22.38 5.94
CA ALA A 257 8.00 -21.70 6.81
C ALA A 257 9.08 -22.66 7.34
N LYS A 258 8.70 -23.91 7.66
CA LYS A 258 9.66 -24.95 8.05
C LYS A 258 10.58 -25.34 6.88
N LYS A 259 10.05 -25.48 5.68
CA LYS A 259 10.85 -25.79 4.47
C LYS A 259 11.86 -24.67 4.16
N SER A 260 11.48 -23.41 4.34
CA SER A 260 12.34 -22.25 4.09
C SER A 260 13.25 -21.87 5.26
N GLY A 261 13.07 -22.48 6.43
CA GLY A 261 13.76 -22.15 7.68
C GLY A 261 13.24 -20.88 8.36
N TYR A 262 12.14 -20.30 7.87
CA TYR A 262 11.52 -19.10 8.44
C TYR A 262 10.80 -19.37 9.76
N ASP A 263 10.54 -20.64 10.09
CA ASP A 263 10.02 -21.08 11.39
C ASP A 263 10.91 -20.71 12.58
N GLN A 264 12.19 -20.44 12.32
CA GLN A 264 13.18 -19.97 13.30
C GLN A 264 13.10 -18.47 13.57
N LEU A 265 12.39 -17.69 12.73
CA LEU A 265 12.37 -16.24 12.83
C LEU A 265 11.43 -15.79 13.95
N PRO A 266 11.88 -14.93 14.90
CA PRO A 266 11.07 -14.54 16.04
C PRO A 266 9.72 -13.90 15.68
N TYR A 267 9.67 -13.14 14.58
CA TYR A 267 8.41 -12.52 14.16
C TYR A 267 7.43 -13.54 13.58
N TRP A 268 7.91 -14.54 12.83
CA TRP A 268 7.08 -15.66 12.39
C TRP A 268 6.49 -16.42 13.58
N GLN A 269 7.30 -16.71 14.59
CA GLN A 269 6.85 -17.41 15.80
C GLN A 269 5.76 -16.62 16.56
N ARG A 270 5.87 -15.29 16.61
CA ARG A 270 4.81 -14.42 17.15
C ARG A 270 3.54 -14.54 16.30
N MET A 271 3.64 -14.42 14.98
CA MET A 271 2.48 -14.50 14.09
C MET A 271 1.74 -15.85 14.19
N VAL A 272 2.47 -16.97 14.23
CA VAL A 272 1.88 -18.31 14.41
C VAL A 272 1.22 -18.46 15.78
N SER A 273 1.76 -17.80 16.82
CA SER A 273 1.19 -17.83 18.18
C SER A 273 -0.07 -16.95 18.31
N HIS A 274 -0.27 -16.02 17.38
CA HIS A 274 -1.38 -15.06 17.37
C HIS A 274 -2.15 -15.11 16.04
N PRO A 275 -2.80 -16.24 15.69
CA PRO A 275 -3.53 -16.37 14.42
C PRO A 275 -4.85 -15.58 14.39
N ALA A 276 -5.43 -15.31 15.56
CA ALA A 276 -6.66 -14.53 15.74
C ALA A 276 -6.32 -13.09 16.16
N TYR A 277 -7.29 -12.18 16.05
CA TYR A 277 -7.13 -10.76 16.41
C TYR A 277 -7.15 -10.56 17.94
N ASP A 278 -6.19 -11.14 18.64
CA ASP A 278 -6.06 -11.04 20.09
C ASP A 278 -5.33 -9.75 20.52
N GLY A 279 -4.91 -9.66 21.78
CA GLY A 279 -4.23 -8.49 22.33
C GLY A 279 -2.93 -8.12 21.60
N PHE A 280 -2.27 -9.06 20.92
CA PHE A 280 -1.08 -8.77 20.12
C PHE A 280 -1.41 -7.86 18.94
N TRP A 281 -2.43 -8.17 18.16
CA TRP A 281 -2.82 -7.34 17.01
C TRP A 281 -3.60 -6.10 17.43
N GLN A 282 -4.51 -6.23 18.41
CA GLN A 282 -5.28 -5.09 18.91
C GLN A 282 -4.39 -3.98 19.50
N GLY A 283 -3.28 -4.35 20.15
CA GLY A 283 -2.31 -3.39 20.68
C GLY A 283 -1.42 -2.71 19.63
N GLN A 284 -1.52 -3.10 18.36
CA GLN A 284 -0.78 -2.53 17.23
C GLN A 284 -1.67 -1.73 16.26
N ALA A 285 -3.00 -1.79 16.40
CA ALA A 285 -3.97 -1.12 15.53
C ALA A 285 -3.86 0.41 15.64
N LEU A 286 -3.15 1.03 14.70
CA LEU A 286 -2.79 2.45 14.79
C LEU A 286 -3.98 3.39 14.61
N ASP A 287 -5.02 3.00 13.86
CA ASP A 287 -6.27 3.74 13.71
C ASP A 287 -6.91 4.05 15.08
N LYS A 288 -6.93 3.05 15.97
CA LYS A 288 -7.45 3.17 17.34
C LYS A 288 -6.55 4.03 18.20
N LEU A 289 -5.23 3.85 18.11
CA LEU A 289 -4.26 4.61 18.90
C LEU A 289 -4.24 6.10 18.50
N LEU A 290 -4.29 6.38 17.20
CA LEU A 290 -4.39 7.74 16.66
C LEU A 290 -5.70 8.40 17.06
N ALA A 291 -6.83 7.67 17.03
CA ALA A 291 -8.11 8.21 17.48
C ALA A 291 -8.18 8.42 19.01
N ALA A 292 -7.41 7.66 19.79
CA ALA A 292 -7.31 7.85 21.24
C ALA A 292 -6.54 9.11 21.62
N ASN A 293 -5.51 9.49 20.83
CA ASN A 293 -4.78 10.74 20.99
C ASN A 293 -4.60 11.50 19.65
N PRO A 294 -5.66 12.15 19.14
CA PRO A 294 -5.64 12.76 17.82
C PRO A 294 -4.69 13.96 17.71
N SER A 295 -3.71 13.87 16.81
CA SER A 295 -2.77 14.95 16.50
C SER A 295 -3.44 16.20 15.89
N ASN A 296 -2.84 17.36 16.15
CA ASN A 296 -3.17 18.61 15.47
C ASN A 296 -2.27 18.89 14.25
N VAL A 297 -1.30 18.01 13.95
CA VAL A 297 -0.49 18.14 12.74
C VAL A 297 -1.40 18.00 11.50
N PRO A 298 -1.41 18.99 10.59
CA PRO A 298 -2.09 18.88 9.30
C PRO A 298 -1.65 17.63 8.54
N THR A 299 -2.59 16.77 8.17
CA THR A 299 -2.29 15.44 7.63
C THR A 299 -3.06 15.15 6.35
N VAL A 300 -2.36 14.66 5.32
CA VAL A 300 -2.93 14.14 4.07
C VAL A 300 -2.78 12.63 4.06
N TRP A 301 -3.87 11.92 4.32
CA TRP A 301 -3.95 10.47 4.26
C TRP A 301 -4.18 10.03 2.82
N GLU A 302 -3.26 9.24 2.26
CA GLU A 302 -3.33 8.80 0.86
C GLU A 302 -3.35 7.27 0.75
N GLN A 303 -4.13 6.70 -0.16
CA GLN A 303 -3.96 5.31 -0.62
C GLN A 303 -4.46 5.14 -2.06
N GLY A 304 -4.05 4.07 -2.73
CA GLY A 304 -4.67 3.67 -4.00
C GLY A 304 -6.11 3.14 -3.82
N LEU A 305 -6.96 3.36 -4.82
CA LEU A 305 -8.25 2.66 -4.96
C LEU A 305 -8.06 1.15 -5.21
N TRP A 306 -6.93 0.77 -5.81
CA TRP A 306 -6.52 -0.62 -6.01
C TRP A 306 -5.20 -0.91 -5.27
N ASP A 307 -5.07 -0.43 -4.03
CA ASP A 307 -3.93 -0.73 -3.17
C ASP A 307 -3.89 -2.21 -2.76
N GLN A 308 -2.97 -2.97 -3.34
CA GLN A 308 -2.93 -4.42 -3.13
C GLN A 308 -2.19 -4.89 -1.87
N GLU A 309 -1.61 -3.97 -1.09
CA GLU A 309 -0.82 -4.27 0.12
C GLU A 309 -1.47 -3.69 1.37
N ASP A 310 -1.80 -2.39 1.36
CA ASP A 310 -2.27 -1.62 2.51
C ASP A 310 -3.64 -0.98 2.24
N MET A 311 -4.65 -1.83 1.97
CA MET A 311 -5.99 -1.36 1.56
C MET A 311 -6.82 -0.80 2.73
N TYR A 312 -6.50 -1.19 3.97
CA TYR A 312 -7.25 -0.85 5.16
C TYR A 312 -6.79 0.47 5.78
N GLY A 313 -5.47 0.72 5.82
CA GLY A 313 -4.90 1.65 6.76
C GLY A 313 -5.31 3.11 6.61
N THR A 314 -5.11 3.72 5.44
CA THR A 314 -5.40 5.15 5.21
C THR A 314 -6.85 5.48 5.49
N ILE A 315 -7.77 4.75 4.86
CA ILE A 315 -9.20 5.06 4.94
C ILE A 315 -9.74 4.91 6.36
N THR A 316 -9.32 3.87 7.09
CA THR A 316 -9.79 3.63 8.45
C THR A 316 -9.18 4.59 9.46
N ALA A 317 -7.90 4.93 9.35
CA ALA A 317 -7.27 5.95 10.20
C ALA A 317 -7.93 7.33 9.98
N TRP A 318 -8.19 7.71 8.72
CA TRP A 318 -8.90 8.95 8.41
C TRP A 318 -10.34 8.96 8.94
N GLU A 319 -11.10 7.87 8.76
CA GLU A 319 -12.48 7.74 9.29
C GLU A 319 -12.50 7.84 10.83
N ALA A 320 -11.53 7.20 11.50
CA ALA A 320 -11.41 7.25 12.96
C ALA A 320 -11.10 8.66 13.47
N LEU A 321 -10.23 9.40 12.78
CA LEU A 321 -9.91 10.80 13.10
C LEU A 321 -11.07 11.76 12.74
N LYS A 322 -11.78 11.51 11.64
CA LYS A 322 -13.03 12.21 11.31
C LYS A 322 -14.05 12.08 12.44
N ALA A 323 -14.24 10.89 12.99
CA ALA A 323 -15.14 10.66 14.12
C ALA A 323 -14.72 11.40 15.41
N LYS A 324 -13.45 11.85 15.50
CA LYS A 324 -12.92 12.72 16.55
C LYS A 324 -12.98 14.22 16.20
N GLY A 325 -13.70 14.59 15.13
CA GLY A 325 -13.88 15.99 14.71
C GLY A 325 -12.65 16.60 14.02
N LYS A 326 -11.74 15.78 13.49
CA LYS A 326 -10.47 16.24 12.92
C LYS A 326 -10.47 16.51 11.42
N LEU A 327 -11.65 16.66 10.78
CA LEU A 327 -11.73 17.02 9.36
C LEU A 327 -11.13 18.39 9.03
N GLY A 328 -10.97 19.28 10.02
CA GLY A 328 -10.33 20.59 9.80
C GLY A 328 -8.83 20.53 9.52
N ASN A 329 -8.17 19.40 9.81
CA ASN A 329 -6.73 19.20 9.59
C ASN A 329 -6.38 17.80 9.05
N ASN A 330 -7.36 17.01 8.62
CA ASN A 330 -7.17 15.69 8.03
C ASN A 330 -7.91 15.58 6.70
N HIS A 331 -7.17 15.28 5.65
CA HIS A 331 -7.67 15.17 4.28
C HIS A 331 -7.42 13.76 3.76
N LEU A 332 -8.37 13.21 3.03
CA LEU A 332 -8.25 11.91 2.36
C LEU A 332 -7.93 12.13 0.89
N VAL A 333 -7.01 11.35 0.34
CA VAL A 333 -6.78 11.25 -1.10
C VAL A 333 -6.78 9.79 -1.53
N MET A 334 -7.53 9.48 -2.59
CA MET A 334 -7.54 8.15 -3.18
C MET A 334 -7.50 8.24 -4.71
N GLY A 335 -6.35 7.90 -5.31
CA GLY A 335 -6.18 7.89 -6.76
C GLY A 335 -6.40 6.51 -7.38
N PRO A 336 -6.42 6.41 -8.73
CA PRO A 336 -6.62 5.16 -9.45
C PRO A 336 -5.30 4.37 -9.52
N TRP A 337 -4.74 4.12 -8.36
CA TRP A 337 -3.38 3.65 -8.17
C TRP A 337 -3.36 2.27 -7.52
N ARG A 338 -2.30 1.53 -7.86
CA ARG A 338 -1.83 0.42 -7.04
C ARG A 338 -0.96 0.90 -5.89
N HIS A 339 -0.58 -0.02 -5.00
CA HIS A 339 0.26 0.26 -3.85
C HIS A 339 1.51 1.06 -4.23
N SER A 340 1.75 2.17 -3.51
CA SER A 340 2.89 3.08 -3.71
C SER A 340 3.02 3.69 -5.12
N GLN A 341 2.06 3.52 -6.05
CA GLN A 341 2.15 4.11 -7.40
C GLN A 341 2.06 5.64 -7.36
N ILE A 342 1.56 6.22 -6.26
CA ILE A 342 1.62 7.66 -6.01
C ILE A 342 3.02 8.26 -6.06
N ASN A 343 4.05 7.42 -5.88
CA ASN A 343 5.46 7.79 -5.96
C ASN A 343 6.10 7.51 -7.35
N ARG A 344 5.28 7.18 -8.34
CA ARG A 344 5.65 6.82 -9.72
C ARG A 344 4.78 7.60 -10.72
N GLU A 345 4.81 7.19 -11.99
CA GLU A 345 3.82 7.64 -12.96
C GLU A 345 2.48 6.94 -12.71
N GLY A 346 1.41 7.74 -12.65
CA GLY A 346 0.03 7.30 -12.49
C GLY A 346 -0.80 7.55 -13.75
N ARG A 347 -0.26 7.23 -14.93
CA ARG A 347 -0.95 7.36 -16.24
C ARG A 347 -1.84 6.16 -16.56
N SER A 348 -1.54 5.00 -15.99
CA SER A 348 -2.24 3.76 -16.26
C SER A 348 -2.10 2.78 -15.10
N LEU A 349 -2.99 1.80 -15.07
CA LEU A 349 -2.89 0.61 -14.20
C LEU A 349 -3.47 -0.59 -14.96
N GLY A 350 -2.68 -1.64 -15.18
CA GLY A 350 -3.06 -2.73 -16.08
C GLY A 350 -3.46 -2.21 -17.47
N PRO A 351 -4.63 -2.60 -18.02
CA PRO A 351 -5.08 -2.14 -19.33
C PRO A 351 -5.67 -0.72 -19.33
N PHE A 352 -5.89 -0.10 -18.16
CA PHE A 352 -6.63 1.15 -18.04
C PHE A 352 -5.73 2.37 -18.19
N GLN A 353 -6.21 3.39 -18.90
CA GLN A 353 -5.54 4.66 -19.13
C GLN A 353 -6.30 5.80 -18.44
N TRP A 354 -5.57 6.63 -17.71
CA TRP A 354 -6.12 7.74 -16.93
C TRP A 354 -5.97 9.08 -17.66
N ASN A 355 -6.78 10.06 -17.29
CA ASN A 355 -6.69 11.42 -17.82
C ASN A 355 -5.46 12.15 -17.27
N GLY A 356 -4.30 11.85 -17.87
CA GLY A 356 -2.99 12.38 -17.51
C GLY A 356 -2.26 11.52 -16.47
N ASP A 357 -1.13 12.03 -15.97
CA ASP A 357 -0.45 11.43 -14.83
C ASP A 357 -1.15 11.86 -13.54
N THR A 358 -2.09 11.03 -13.07
CA THR A 358 -2.89 11.31 -11.88
C THR A 358 -2.05 11.40 -10.61
N ALA A 359 -0.94 10.65 -10.53
CA ALA A 359 -0.01 10.71 -9.40
C ALA A 359 0.75 12.04 -9.40
N GLN A 360 1.20 12.52 -10.57
CA GLN A 360 1.79 13.85 -10.71
C GLN A 360 0.78 14.96 -10.34
N GLN A 361 -0.47 14.87 -10.80
CA GLN A 361 -1.52 15.83 -10.45
C GLN A 361 -1.70 15.95 -8.93
N PHE A 362 -1.78 14.83 -8.20
CA PHE A 362 -1.83 14.88 -6.73
C PHE A 362 -0.58 15.55 -6.14
N ARG A 363 0.61 15.08 -6.55
CA ARG A 363 1.89 15.56 -6.03
C ARG A 363 2.01 17.08 -6.20
N GLU A 364 1.76 17.57 -7.40
CA GLU A 364 1.98 18.98 -7.77
C GLU A 364 0.81 19.90 -7.40
N ASP A 365 -0.45 19.46 -7.53
CA ASP A 365 -1.62 20.33 -7.36
C ASP A 365 -2.22 20.27 -5.94
N MET A 366 -1.92 19.24 -5.15
CA MET A 366 -2.49 19.04 -3.82
C MET A 366 -1.42 18.98 -2.73
N LEU A 367 -0.47 18.05 -2.85
CA LEU A 367 0.49 17.75 -1.80
C LEU A 367 1.54 18.86 -1.63
N LEU A 368 2.23 19.25 -2.70
CA LEU A 368 3.26 20.30 -2.63
C LEU A 368 2.70 21.65 -2.15
N PRO A 369 1.56 22.18 -2.66
CA PRO A 369 0.99 23.42 -2.17
C PRO A 369 0.65 23.34 -0.66
N TYR A 370 0.08 22.23 -0.21
CA TYR A 370 -0.24 22.02 1.20
C TYR A 370 1.01 21.96 2.07
N PHE A 371 2.08 21.29 1.62
CA PHE A 371 3.37 21.29 2.32
C PHE A 371 3.97 22.70 2.37
N ASN A 372 3.92 23.46 1.28
CA ASN A 372 4.44 24.83 1.21
C ASN A 372 3.74 25.78 2.20
N GLN A 373 2.43 25.65 2.40
CA GLN A 373 1.68 26.44 3.38
C GLN A 373 2.31 26.35 4.78
N TYR A 374 2.64 25.14 5.23
CA TYR A 374 3.15 24.92 6.59
C TYR A 374 4.67 25.05 6.70
N LEU A 375 5.40 24.77 5.62
CA LEU A 375 6.86 24.64 5.64
C LEU A 375 7.61 25.85 5.07
N LYS A 376 6.97 26.69 4.23
CA LYS A 376 7.61 27.81 3.52
C LYS A 376 6.92 29.17 3.69
N ASP A 377 6.01 29.30 4.67
CA ASP A 377 5.13 30.48 4.77
C ASP A 377 4.38 30.76 3.44
N GLY A 378 4.02 29.68 2.73
CA GLY A 378 3.28 29.75 1.46
C GLY A 378 1.84 30.22 1.65
N PRO A 379 1.14 30.52 0.54
CA PRO A 379 -0.27 30.89 0.59
C PRO A 379 -1.11 29.80 1.27
N ALA A 380 -2.20 30.20 1.92
CA ALA A 380 -3.15 29.25 2.49
C ALA A 380 -3.79 28.40 1.39
N VAL A 381 -3.83 27.08 1.61
CA VAL A 381 -4.43 26.07 0.75
C VAL A 381 -5.53 25.37 1.53
N THR A 382 -6.74 25.35 0.97
CA THR A 382 -7.85 24.58 1.51
C THR A 382 -8.00 23.32 0.67
N LEU A 383 -7.59 22.18 1.23
CA LEU A 383 -7.86 20.88 0.62
C LEU A 383 -9.30 20.44 0.89
N PRO A 384 -9.93 19.68 -0.03
CA PRO A 384 -11.24 19.05 0.24
C PRO A 384 -11.14 18.07 1.41
N ALA A 385 -12.28 17.66 1.96
CA ALA A 385 -12.31 16.59 2.98
C ALA A 385 -11.80 15.27 2.38
N ALA A 386 -12.20 14.99 1.14
CA ALA A 386 -11.68 13.88 0.36
C ALA A 386 -11.50 14.27 -1.12
N ALA A 387 -10.36 13.96 -1.72
CA ALA A 387 -10.17 13.97 -3.18
C ALA A 387 -10.04 12.53 -3.67
N ILE A 388 -11.02 12.05 -4.42
CA ILE A 388 -11.06 10.64 -4.85
C ILE A 388 -11.25 10.60 -6.36
N TYR A 389 -10.43 9.81 -7.05
CA TYR A 389 -10.56 9.65 -8.49
C TYR A 389 -11.82 8.85 -8.83
N ASN A 390 -12.58 9.31 -9.81
CA ASN A 390 -13.72 8.58 -10.34
C ASN A 390 -13.24 7.67 -11.45
N THR A 391 -13.28 6.37 -11.21
CA THR A 391 -12.73 5.36 -12.13
C THR A 391 -13.67 5.04 -13.29
N GLY A 392 -14.95 5.45 -13.23
CA GLY A 392 -15.91 5.29 -14.32
C GLY A 392 -15.99 6.53 -15.23
N GLU A 393 -15.70 7.73 -14.70
CA GLU A 393 -15.76 9.00 -15.43
C GLU A 393 -14.38 9.62 -15.71
N ASN A 394 -13.31 9.02 -15.17
CA ASN A 394 -11.91 9.35 -15.45
C ASN A 394 -11.51 10.79 -15.04
N HIS A 395 -11.92 11.24 -13.85
CA HIS A 395 -11.53 12.55 -13.31
C HIS A 395 -11.47 12.57 -11.78
N TRP A 396 -10.83 13.59 -11.20
CA TRP A 396 -10.86 13.82 -9.75
C TRP A 396 -12.22 14.35 -9.30
N ASP A 397 -12.83 13.70 -8.30
CA ASP A 397 -13.90 14.30 -7.49
C ASP A 397 -13.28 14.92 -6.22
N LYS A 398 -13.66 16.15 -5.88
CA LYS A 398 -13.19 16.86 -4.68
C LYS A 398 -14.38 17.13 -3.77
N PHE A 399 -14.53 16.36 -2.70
CA PHE A 399 -15.70 16.37 -1.84
C PHE A 399 -15.52 17.23 -0.59
N ALA A 400 -16.55 18.00 -0.22
CA ALA A 400 -16.61 18.74 1.04
C ALA A 400 -16.87 17.81 2.24
N THR A 401 -17.49 16.66 2.01
CA THR A 401 -17.73 15.60 3.00
C THR A 401 -17.71 14.25 2.30
N TRP A 402 -17.24 13.21 3.00
CA TRP A 402 -17.18 11.84 2.50
C TRP A 402 -17.21 10.85 3.68
N PRO A 403 -17.74 9.63 3.60
CA PRO A 403 -18.44 9.03 2.46
C PRO A 403 -19.80 9.65 2.19
N LEU A 404 -20.26 9.48 0.94
CA LEU A 404 -21.55 9.99 0.48
C LEU A 404 -22.70 9.01 0.79
N ALA A 405 -22.40 7.71 0.86
CA ALA A 405 -23.30 6.68 1.34
C ALA A 405 -22.64 5.75 2.37
N CYS A 406 -23.37 5.43 3.45
CA CYS A 406 -22.94 4.51 4.50
C CYS A 406 -24.13 3.96 5.30
N GLU A 407 -23.88 3.05 6.25
CA GLU A 407 -24.94 2.44 7.07
C GLU A 407 -25.69 3.46 7.94
N THR A 408 -24.99 4.43 8.52
CA THR A 408 -25.57 5.45 9.41
C THR A 408 -24.88 6.81 9.28
N GLY A 409 -25.64 7.89 9.20
CA GLY A 409 -25.11 9.26 9.29
C GLY A 409 -24.57 9.86 7.99
N CYS A 410 -24.74 9.19 6.85
CA CYS A 410 -24.44 9.74 5.52
C CYS A 410 -25.70 10.28 4.83
N THR A 411 -25.50 11.10 3.80
CA THR A 411 -26.58 11.69 2.99
C THR A 411 -27.42 10.62 2.28
N SER A 412 -26.78 9.54 1.81
CA SER A 412 -27.47 8.38 1.22
C SER A 412 -27.29 7.14 2.09
N PRO A 413 -28.34 6.29 2.26
CA PRO A 413 -28.16 4.96 2.83
C PRO A 413 -27.51 4.02 1.81
N LEU A 414 -26.84 2.96 2.29
CA LEU A 414 -26.43 1.86 1.41
C LEU A 414 -27.66 1.17 0.79
N LYS A 415 -27.55 0.74 -0.47
CA LYS A 415 -28.61 0.03 -1.21
C LYS A 415 -28.21 -1.42 -1.46
N PRO A 416 -28.90 -2.40 -0.85
CA PRO A 416 -28.64 -3.81 -1.12
C PRO A 416 -28.95 -4.18 -2.58
N ILE A 417 -27.99 -4.82 -3.24
CA ILE A 417 -28.20 -5.53 -4.49
C ILE A 417 -28.15 -7.04 -4.21
N TYR A 418 -29.28 -7.71 -4.40
CA TYR A 418 -29.53 -9.09 -3.95
C TYR A 418 -29.19 -10.10 -5.04
N LEU A 419 -28.58 -11.21 -4.62
CA LEU A 419 -28.31 -12.36 -5.46
C LEU A 419 -29.63 -13.06 -5.81
N GLN A 420 -29.86 -13.34 -7.10
CA GLN A 420 -31.10 -13.91 -7.63
C GLN A 420 -30.88 -15.31 -8.21
N GLU A 421 -31.99 -15.98 -8.53
CA GLU A 421 -31.98 -17.26 -9.23
C GLU A 421 -31.33 -17.14 -10.62
N GLY A 422 -30.72 -18.24 -11.09
CA GLY A 422 -30.15 -18.31 -12.44
C GLY A 422 -28.93 -17.42 -12.67
N GLY A 423 -28.24 -16.97 -11.61
CA GLY A 423 -27.09 -16.06 -11.73
C GLY A 423 -27.49 -14.62 -12.04
N ALA A 424 -28.74 -14.22 -11.79
CA ALA A 424 -29.16 -12.83 -11.92
C ALA A 424 -28.84 -12.01 -10.65
N LEU A 425 -28.83 -10.69 -10.78
CA LEU A 425 -28.58 -9.72 -9.70
C LEU A 425 -29.59 -8.58 -9.80
N GLY A 426 -30.13 -8.12 -8.67
CA GLY A 426 -31.14 -7.05 -8.68
C GLY A 426 -31.43 -6.40 -7.33
N PHE A 427 -32.02 -5.20 -7.35
CA PHE A 427 -32.31 -4.42 -6.14
C PHE A 427 -33.58 -4.87 -5.39
N GLY A 428 -34.40 -5.74 -5.99
CA GLY A 428 -35.53 -6.40 -5.31
C GLY A 428 -35.09 -7.72 -4.66
N LYS A 429 -35.70 -8.11 -3.55
CA LYS A 429 -35.42 -9.42 -2.94
C LYS A 429 -35.91 -10.55 -3.84
N ALA A 430 -35.11 -11.61 -3.95
CA ALA A 430 -35.45 -12.84 -4.65
C ALA A 430 -36.52 -13.67 -3.90
N ALA A 431 -37.09 -14.66 -4.58
CA ALA A 431 -37.74 -15.79 -3.92
C ALA A 431 -36.72 -16.59 -3.07
N THR A 432 -37.20 -17.23 -2.00
CA THR A 432 -36.34 -18.04 -1.12
C THR A 432 -35.72 -19.21 -1.89
N GLY A 433 -34.40 -19.37 -1.79
CA GLY A 433 -33.68 -20.44 -2.47
C GLY A 433 -32.20 -20.45 -2.09
N GLY A 434 -31.38 -21.11 -2.90
CA GLY A 434 -29.94 -21.02 -2.77
C GLY A 434 -29.19 -21.72 -3.89
N ASP A 435 -27.97 -21.27 -4.13
CA ASP A 435 -27.10 -21.78 -5.19
C ASP A 435 -25.86 -22.37 -4.53
N SER A 436 -25.40 -23.53 -5.01
CA SER A 436 -24.35 -24.31 -4.35
C SER A 436 -23.16 -24.56 -5.26
N TYR A 437 -21.98 -24.55 -4.67
CA TYR A 437 -20.72 -24.92 -5.31
C TYR A 437 -19.88 -25.77 -4.37
N VAL A 438 -18.97 -26.56 -4.93
CA VAL A 438 -18.00 -27.35 -4.16
C VAL A 438 -16.68 -26.60 -4.15
N SER A 439 -16.23 -26.18 -2.96
CA SER A 439 -14.88 -25.67 -2.80
C SER A 439 -13.95 -26.81 -2.40
N ASP A 440 -12.90 -27.02 -3.20
CA ASP A 440 -11.92 -28.09 -3.02
C ASP A 440 -10.52 -27.49 -2.77
N PRO A 441 -9.99 -27.58 -1.53
CA PRO A 441 -8.65 -27.07 -1.21
C PRO A 441 -7.51 -27.74 -1.97
N SER A 442 -7.74 -28.87 -2.66
CA SER A 442 -6.76 -29.49 -3.55
C SER A 442 -6.65 -28.81 -4.92
N LYS A 443 -7.67 -28.01 -5.30
CA LYS A 443 -7.79 -27.27 -6.56
C LYS A 443 -8.27 -25.82 -6.33
N PRO A 444 -7.60 -25.03 -5.45
CA PRO A 444 -8.08 -23.70 -5.09
C PRO A 444 -8.17 -22.77 -6.31
N VAL A 445 -9.10 -21.82 -6.27
CA VAL A 445 -9.27 -20.81 -7.31
C VAL A 445 -8.04 -19.88 -7.30
N PRO A 446 -7.35 -19.72 -8.43
CA PRO A 446 -6.19 -18.86 -8.49
C PRO A 446 -6.61 -17.38 -8.50
N HIS A 447 -5.87 -16.51 -7.80
CA HIS A 447 -6.13 -15.06 -7.81
C HIS A 447 -5.72 -14.37 -9.13
N LEU A 448 -4.84 -15.03 -9.89
CA LEU A 448 -4.38 -14.63 -11.22
C LEU A 448 -4.28 -15.87 -12.13
N PRO A 449 -4.40 -15.72 -13.47
CA PRO A 449 -4.14 -16.82 -14.38
C PRO A 449 -2.76 -17.45 -14.18
N ARG A 450 -2.73 -18.78 -14.11
CA ARG A 450 -1.50 -19.58 -13.91
C ARG A 450 -0.58 -19.56 -15.16
N PRO A 451 0.74 -19.76 -15.01
CA PRO A 451 1.46 -19.87 -13.72
C PRO A 451 1.42 -18.55 -12.96
N VAL A 452 1.51 -18.56 -11.63
CA VAL A 452 1.56 -17.38 -10.76
C VAL A 452 2.96 -17.24 -10.20
N ASN A 453 3.56 -16.05 -10.22
CA ASN A 453 4.83 -15.79 -9.56
C ASN A 453 4.82 -14.38 -8.96
N PHE A 454 5.05 -14.25 -7.65
CA PHE A 454 4.98 -12.93 -6.99
C PHE A 454 6.04 -11.92 -7.49
N GLY A 455 7.07 -12.39 -8.21
CA GLY A 455 8.14 -11.58 -8.79
C GLY A 455 8.01 -11.27 -10.28
N ASP A 456 6.95 -11.71 -10.97
CA ASP A 456 6.82 -11.53 -12.44
C ASP A 456 6.25 -10.17 -12.89
N GLY A 457 6.00 -9.27 -11.93
CA GLY A 457 5.49 -7.92 -12.18
C GLY A 457 3.97 -7.81 -12.19
N ARG A 458 3.20 -8.92 -12.24
CA ARG A 458 1.72 -8.86 -12.22
C ARG A 458 1.15 -8.58 -10.84
N TRP A 459 1.94 -8.71 -9.78
CA TRP A 459 1.54 -8.35 -8.41
C TRP A 459 1.00 -6.92 -8.32
N GLY A 460 1.61 -5.95 -9.00
CA GLY A 460 1.15 -4.57 -8.93
C GLY A 460 -0.27 -4.36 -9.47
N ASP A 461 -0.69 -5.17 -10.45
CA ASP A 461 -1.88 -4.90 -11.25
C ASP A 461 -2.97 -5.96 -11.04
N TRP A 462 -2.80 -6.87 -10.08
CA TRP A 462 -3.69 -8.04 -9.95
C TRP A 462 -5.13 -7.64 -9.61
N LEU A 463 -5.31 -6.58 -8.83
CA LEU A 463 -6.62 -6.05 -8.44
C LEU A 463 -7.41 -5.42 -9.60
N VAL A 464 -6.79 -5.20 -10.76
CA VAL A 464 -7.49 -4.75 -11.97
C VAL A 464 -7.54 -5.81 -13.06
N SER A 465 -7.08 -7.03 -12.77
CA SER A 465 -7.04 -8.13 -13.73
C SER A 465 -8.42 -8.69 -14.01
N ASP A 466 -8.64 -9.10 -15.25
CA ASP A 466 -9.90 -9.64 -15.76
C ASP A 466 -10.35 -10.90 -14.99
N GLN A 467 -11.55 -10.87 -14.44
CA GLN A 467 -12.10 -11.98 -13.66
C GLN A 467 -12.67 -13.13 -14.53
N ARG A 468 -12.74 -12.97 -15.86
CA ARG A 468 -13.10 -14.06 -16.78
C ARG A 468 -12.20 -15.28 -16.70
N GLY A 469 -10.97 -15.12 -16.17
CA GLY A 469 -10.07 -16.25 -15.92
C GLY A 469 -10.59 -17.24 -14.86
N VAL A 470 -11.56 -16.82 -14.04
CA VAL A 470 -12.21 -17.66 -13.02
C VAL A 470 -13.73 -17.72 -13.17
N ASP A 471 -14.35 -16.83 -13.95
CA ASP A 471 -15.76 -16.98 -14.34
C ASP A 471 -15.99 -18.29 -15.12
N GLY A 472 -17.14 -18.92 -14.89
CA GLY A 472 -17.49 -20.23 -15.45
C GLY A 472 -16.82 -21.43 -14.76
N ARG A 473 -15.92 -21.22 -13.80
CA ARG A 473 -15.47 -22.33 -12.94
C ARG A 473 -16.62 -22.82 -12.04
N PRO A 474 -16.74 -24.14 -11.79
CA PRO A 474 -17.82 -24.70 -10.98
C PRO A 474 -17.70 -24.38 -9.48
N ASP A 475 -16.57 -23.83 -9.03
CA ASP A 475 -16.29 -23.42 -7.65
C ASP A 475 -16.27 -21.88 -7.46
N VAL A 476 -16.85 -21.15 -8.42
CA VAL A 476 -17.08 -19.70 -8.39
C VAL A 476 -18.54 -19.42 -8.78
N MET A 477 -19.29 -18.72 -7.94
CA MET A 477 -20.65 -18.28 -8.25
C MET A 477 -20.60 -16.86 -8.83
N THR A 478 -21.26 -16.67 -9.97
CA THR A 478 -21.32 -15.39 -10.68
C THR A 478 -22.77 -14.93 -10.79
N TYR A 479 -23.02 -13.67 -10.41
CA TYR A 479 -24.33 -13.03 -10.48
C TYR A 479 -24.22 -11.71 -11.22
N THR A 480 -25.07 -11.46 -12.23
CA THR A 480 -25.01 -10.23 -13.03
C THR A 480 -26.37 -9.54 -13.14
N THR A 481 -26.36 -8.21 -13.21
CA THR A 481 -27.55 -7.46 -13.66
C THR A 481 -27.78 -7.70 -15.15
N GLU A 482 -28.96 -7.31 -15.63
CA GLU A 482 -29.11 -6.97 -17.04
C GLU A 482 -28.16 -5.82 -17.43
N VAL A 483 -27.97 -5.64 -18.73
CA VAL A 483 -27.23 -4.47 -19.25
C VAL A 483 -27.89 -3.19 -18.76
N LEU A 484 -27.11 -2.32 -18.13
CA LEU A 484 -27.59 -1.07 -17.58
C LEU A 484 -28.03 -0.13 -18.70
N THR A 485 -29.26 0.36 -18.64
CA THR A 485 -29.76 1.41 -19.56
C THR A 485 -29.47 2.80 -19.02
N THR A 486 -29.32 2.94 -17.71
CA THR A 486 -28.92 4.18 -17.02
C THR A 486 -27.69 3.93 -16.15
N PRO A 487 -26.79 4.92 -16.04
CA PRO A 487 -25.59 4.75 -15.23
C PRO A 487 -25.93 4.66 -13.74
N VAL A 488 -25.11 3.91 -13.00
CA VAL A 488 -25.21 3.75 -11.54
C VAL A 488 -23.92 4.26 -10.91
N ARG A 489 -24.00 5.36 -10.15
CA ARG A 489 -22.86 5.91 -9.40
C ARG A 489 -22.78 5.31 -8.01
N VAL A 490 -21.57 4.91 -7.61
CA VAL A 490 -21.23 4.44 -6.27
C VAL A 490 -20.09 5.27 -5.69
N SER A 491 -20.25 5.73 -4.45
CA SER A 491 -19.21 6.50 -3.74
C SER A 491 -19.28 6.27 -2.23
N GLY A 492 -18.38 5.43 -1.72
CA GLY A 492 -18.38 4.93 -0.35
C GLY A 492 -17.74 3.55 -0.26
N ALA A 493 -18.00 2.82 0.82
CA ALA A 493 -17.54 1.43 0.96
C ALA A 493 -18.71 0.45 0.79
N PRO A 494 -18.63 -0.52 -0.14
CA PRO A 494 -19.58 -1.61 -0.21
C PRO A 494 -19.46 -2.53 1.02
N ILE A 495 -20.58 -3.15 1.41
CA ILE A 495 -20.60 -4.19 2.46
C ILE A 495 -21.07 -5.50 1.85
N ALA A 496 -20.25 -6.54 1.95
CA ALA A 496 -20.70 -7.90 1.64
C ALA A 496 -21.58 -8.39 2.80
N ASP A 497 -22.81 -8.83 2.51
CA ASP A 497 -23.76 -9.38 3.47
C ASP A 497 -24.25 -10.75 2.96
N ILE A 498 -23.44 -11.77 3.22
CA ILE A 498 -23.60 -13.10 2.62
C ILE A 498 -24.18 -14.06 3.65
N PHE A 499 -25.35 -14.63 3.34
CA PHE A 499 -25.93 -15.74 4.09
C PHE A 499 -25.55 -17.04 3.41
N ALA A 500 -24.77 -17.88 4.09
CA ALA A 500 -24.33 -19.14 3.52
C ALA A 500 -24.32 -20.27 4.55
N LYS A 501 -24.43 -21.50 4.06
CA LYS A 501 -24.16 -22.73 4.82
C LYS A 501 -23.03 -23.49 4.14
N THR A 502 -22.18 -24.14 4.93
CA THR A 502 -21.13 -25.04 4.43
C THR A 502 -21.33 -26.43 5.04
N THR A 503 -21.01 -27.48 4.30
CA THR A 503 -20.92 -28.85 4.82
C THR A 503 -19.68 -29.06 5.70
N GLY A 504 -18.70 -28.16 5.59
CA GLY A 504 -17.52 -28.11 6.45
C GLY A 504 -17.79 -27.46 7.81
N THR A 505 -16.72 -27.20 8.55
CA THR A 505 -16.75 -26.52 9.86
C THR A 505 -15.85 -25.28 9.93
N ASP A 506 -15.23 -24.92 8.80
CA ASP A 506 -14.55 -23.65 8.56
C ASP A 506 -14.70 -23.34 7.05
N GLY A 507 -14.28 -22.17 6.61
CA GLY A 507 -14.30 -21.77 5.20
C GLY A 507 -14.00 -20.28 5.04
N ASP A 508 -13.39 -19.91 3.90
CA ASP A 508 -13.21 -18.51 3.54
C ASP A 508 -14.31 -18.09 2.55
N PHE A 509 -14.67 -16.80 2.54
CA PHE A 509 -15.67 -16.20 1.67
C PHE A 509 -15.06 -14.99 0.97
N VAL A 510 -14.82 -15.12 -0.32
CA VAL A 510 -14.32 -14.06 -1.18
C VAL A 510 -15.51 -13.46 -1.90
N VAL A 511 -15.64 -12.12 -1.86
CA VAL A 511 -16.71 -11.39 -2.55
C VAL A 511 -16.08 -10.32 -3.42
N LYS A 512 -16.49 -10.25 -4.69
CA LYS A 512 -16.01 -9.26 -5.66
C LYS A 512 -17.18 -8.47 -6.21
N VAL A 513 -17.06 -7.16 -6.23
CA VAL A 513 -17.92 -6.23 -6.96
C VAL A 513 -17.21 -5.87 -8.25
N ILE A 514 -17.83 -6.18 -9.37
CA ILE A 514 -17.23 -6.14 -10.70
C ILE A 514 -18.06 -5.24 -11.60
N ASP A 515 -17.38 -4.38 -12.36
CA ASP A 515 -17.91 -3.69 -13.52
C ASP A 515 -17.63 -4.54 -14.77
N VAL A 516 -18.70 -5.02 -15.41
CA VAL A 516 -18.61 -5.75 -16.67
C VAL A 516 -18.75 -4.77 -17.81
N TYR A 517 -17.69 -4.61 -18.59
CA TYR A 517 -17.67 -3.73 -19.75
C TYR A 517 -18.68 -4.22 -20.83
N PRO A 518 -19.09 -3.33 -21.76
CA PRO A 518 -19.96 -3.72 -22.86
C PRO A 518 -19.35 -4.90 -23.64
N ALA A 519 -20.21 -5.80 -24.13
CA ALA A 519 -19.76 -7.03 -24.79
C ALA A 519 -18.79 -6.77 -25.95
N GLU A 520 -18.91 -5.63 -26.61
CA GLU A 520 -18.01 -5.16 -27.66
C GLU A 520 -17.42 -3.80 -27.30
N ASN A 521 -16.15 -3.60 -27.61
CA ASN A 521 -15.49 -2.31 -27.56
C ASN A 521 -14.73 -2.10 -28.87
N ALA A 522 -15.25 -1.24 -29.75
CA ALA A 522 -14.70 -1.07 -31.10
C ALA A 522 -13.30 -0.44 -31.10
N THR A 523 -12.98 0.40 -30.12
CA THR A 523 -11.69 1.11 -30.03
C THR A 523 -10.63 0.24 -29.36
N ASP A 524 -11.03 -0.60 -28.41
CA ASP A 524 -10.14 -1.54 -27.74
C ASP A 524 -10.82 -2.92 -27.56
N PRO A 525 -10.80 -3.79 -28.59
CA PRO A 525 -11.55 -5.05 -28.60
C PRO A 525 -11.30 -5.97 -27.41
N LYS A 526 -10.11 -5.93 -26.79
CA LYS A 526 -9.79 -6.75 -25.60
C LYS A 526 -10.64 -6.37 -24.38
N MET A 527 -11.18 -5.15 -24.35
CA MET A 527 -12.05 -4.65 -23.28
C MET A 527 -13.51 -5.09 -23.45
N GLY A 528 -13.87 -5.71 -24.59
CA GLY A 528 -15.20 -6.27 -24.79
C GLY A 528 -15.50 -7.34 -23.74
N GLY A 529 -16.50 -7.10 -22.90
CA GLY A 529 -16.91 -7.97 -21.80
C GLY A 529 -15.86 -8.15 -20.69
N TYR A 530 -14.91 -7.21 -20.55
CA TYR A 530 -13.91 -7.26 -19.48
C TYR A 530 -14.58 -7.19 -18.11
N GLU A 531 -14.19 -8.06 -17.18
CA GLU A 531 -14.71 -8.10 -15.81
C GLU A 531 -13.73 -7.41 -14.86
N LEU A 532 -13.89 -6.10 -14.68
CA LEU A 532 -13.05 -5.28 -13.80
C LEU A 532 -13.55 -5.36 -12.36
N PRO A 533 -12.81 -5.95 -11.41
CA PRO A 533 -13.16 -5.83 -10.00
C PRO A 533 -12.86 -4.41 -9.51
N ILE A 534 -13.92 -3.67 -9.17
CA ILE A 534 -13.79 -2.34 -8.57
C ILE A 534 -13.59 -2.41 -7.05
N SER A 535 -13.94 -3.55 -6.44
CA SER A 535 -13.78 -3.80 -5.01
C SER A 535 -13.87 -5.30 -4.74
N LEU A 536 -12.89 -5.88 -4.06
CA LEU A 536 -12.94 -7.30 -3.66
C LEU A 536 -12.20 -7.51 -2.35
N ASP A 537 -12.64 -8.49 -1.57
CA ASP A 537 -11.92 -8.93 -0.37
C ASP A 537 -12.28 -10.37 0.04
N ILE A 538 -11.58 -10.89 1.03
CA ILE A 538 -11.75 -12.22 1.60
C ILE A 538 -12.10 -12.14 3.09
N PHE A 539 -13.02 -12.97 3.55
CA PHE A 539 -13.39 -13.11 4.95
C PHE A 539 -13.21 -14.54 5.45
N ARG A 540 -12.48 -14.73 6.55
CA ARG A 540 -12.25 -16.05 7.14
C ARG A 540 -13.37 -16.42 8.13
N GLY A 541 -14.18 -17.40 7.76
CA GLY A 541 -15.49 -17.70 8.37
C GLY A 541 -15.47 -18.12 9.86
N ARG A 542 -14.36 -18.68 10.37
CA ARG A 542 -14.18 -18.91 11.82
C ARG A 542 -14.33 -17.63 12.66
N TYR A 543 -14.15 -16.45 12.07
CA TYR A 543 -14.24 -15.16 12.75
C TYR A 543 -15.61 -14.46 12.64
N ARG A 544 -16.62 -15.09 12.02
CA ARG A 544 -17.95 -14.50 11.77
C ARG A 544 -18.65 -13.90 13.01
N GLN A 545 -18.34 -14.40 14.21
CA GLN A 545 -18.90 -13.91 15.48
C GLN A 545 -17.93 -13.00 16.25
N SER A 546 -16.63 -13.17 16.03
CA SER A 546 -15.58 -12.44 16.73
C SER A 546 -14.23 -12.68 16.06
N PHE A 547 -13.53 -11.60 15.70
CA PHE A 547 -12.15 -11.65 15.22
C PHE A 547 -11.16 -12.18 16.26
N ALA A 548 -11.42 -11.94 17.55
CA ALA A 548 -10.54 -12.35 18.65
C ALA A 548 -10.78 -13.79 19.11
N LYS A 549 -12.00 -14.33 18.91
CA LYS A 549 -12.42 -15.64 19.43
C LYS A 549 -13.00 -16.48 18.29
N PRO A 550 -12.15 -17.21 17.53
CA PRO A 550 -12.63 -18.03 16.44
C PRO A 550 -13.51 -19.17 16.95
N THR A 551 -14.61 -19.44 16.24
CA THR A 551 -15.50 -20.58 16.51
C THR A 551 -15.73 -21.39 15.24
N ALA A 552 -15.85 -22.71 15.39
CA ALA A 552 -16.25 -23.58 14.28
C ALA A 552 -17.58 -23.10 13.66
N ILE A 553 -17.68 -23.17 12.35
CA ILE A 553 -18.92 -22.92 11.60
C ILE A 553 -19.84 -24.14 11.79
N PRO A 554 -21.12 -23.97 12.19
CA PRO A 554 -22.03 -25.10 12.34
C PRO A 554 -22.37 -25.68 10.96
N ALA A 555 -21.94 -26.92 10.71
CA ALA A 555 -22.13 -27.60 9.44
C ALA A 555 -23.63 -27.67 9.05
N GLY A 556 -23.93 -27.35 7.79
CA GLY A 556 -25.27 -27.38 7.21
C GLY A 556 -26.23 -26.31 7.73
N LYS A 557 -25.78 -25.39 8.60
CA LYS A 557 -26.61 -24.28 9.11
C LYS A 557 -26.28 -22.99 8.39
N VAL A 558 -27.32 -22.20 8.10
CA VAL A 558 -27.16 -20.85 7.54
C VAL A 558 -26.49 -19.98 8.59
N GLN A 559 -25.44 -19.27 8.19
CA GLN A 559 -24.72 -18.27 8.97
C GLN A 559 -24.60 -16.99 8.12
N GLU A 560 -24.44 -15.86 8.80
CA GLU A 560 -24.18 -14.56 8.18
C GLU A 560 -22.68 -14.28 8.18
N TYR A 561 -22.17 -13.81 7.05
CA TYR A 561 -20.80 -13.34 6.85
C TYR A 561 -20.88 -11.92 6.31
N LYS A 562 -20.77 -10.96 7.22
CA LYS A 562 -20.91 -9.53 6.92
C LYS A 562 -19.60 -8.80 7.14
N PHE A 563 -19.07 -8.17 6.10
CA PHE A 563 -17.78 -7.47 6.15
C PHE A 563 -17.67 -6.34 5.11
N ARG A 564 -16.84 -5.35 5.42
CA ARG A 564 -16.60 -4.19 4.55
C ARG A 564 -15.65 -4.58 3.42
N LEU A 565 -15.98 -4.15 2.20
CA LEU A 565 -15.12 -4.27 1.02
C LEU A 565 -14.35 -2.95 0.78
N PRO A 566 -13.28 -2.97 -0.03
CA PRO A 566 -12.54 -1.77 -0.43
C PRO A 566 -13.43 -0.64 -0.93
N THR A 567 -13.06 0.58 -0.58
CA THR A 567 -13.77 1.80 -0.95
C THR A 567 -13.80 2.00 -2.47
N VAL A 568 -14.94 2.47 -2.98
CA VAL A 568 -15.16 2.76 -4.40
C VAL A 568 -15.56 4.22 -4.62
N ASN A 569 -15.13 4.76 -5.74
CA ASN A 569 -15.70 5.94 -6.39
C ASN A 569 -15.74 5.67 -7.89
N HIS A 570 -16.89 5.21 -8.36
CA HIS A 570 -17.04 4.60 -9.68
C HIS A 570 -18.43 4.86 -10.25
N VAL A 571 -18.53 4.85 -11.57
CA VAL A 571 -19.81 4.91 -12.30
C VAL A 571 -19.85 3.71 -13.24
N PHE A 572 -20.77 2.78 -12.95
CA PHE A 572 -21.14 1.75 -13.90
C PHE A 572 -21.91 2.44 -15.03
N GLN A 573 -21.30 2.54 -16.21
CA GLN A 573 -21.86 3.29 -17.34
C GLN A 573 -23.06 2.55 -17.97
N SER A 574 -23.88 3.27 -18.73
CA SER A 574 -24.86 2.61 -19.62
C SER A 574 -24.14 1.66 -20.58
N GLY A 575 -24.70 0.47 -20.79
CA GLY A 575 -24.07 -0.60 -21.57
C GLY A 575 -23.21 -1.57 -20.76
N HIS A 576 -22.82 -1.21 -19.53
CA HIS A 576 -22.12 -2.10 -18.60
C HIS A 576 -23.11 -2.98 -17.81
N LYS A 577 -22.58 -3.89 -17.00
CA LYS A 577 -23.35 -4.64 -15.97
C LYS A 577 -22.66 -4.53 -14.61
N ILE A 578 -23.44 -4.62 -13.54
CA ILE A 578 -22.91 -4.89 -12.21
C ILE A 578 -22.83 -6.41 -12.03
N MET A 579 -21.68 -6.91 -11.61
CA MET A 579 -21.46 -8.33 -11.33
C MET A 579 -20.99 -8.52 -9.88
N ILE A 580 -21.49 -9.58 -9.24
CA ILE A 580 -20.97 -10.10 -7.97
C ILE A 580 -20.44 -11.51 -8.19
N GLN A 581 -19.18 -11.75 -7.83
CA GLN A 581 -18.61 -13.10 -7.74
C GLN A 581 -18.41 -13.51 -6.28
N VAL A 582 -18.68 -14.78 -5.98
CA VAL A 582 -18.46 -15.40 -4.67
C VAL A 582 -17.71 -16.73 -4.81
N GLN A 583 -16.63 -16.89 -4.05
CA GLN A 583 -15.80 -18.11 -4.05
C GLN A 583 -15.18 -18.35 -2.65
N SER A 584 -14.56 -19.51 -2.41
CA SER A 584 -14.00 -19.88 -1.10
C SER A 584 -12.47 -20.08 -1.07
N SER A 585 -11.76 -19.62 -2.09
CA SER A 585 -10.29 -19.56 -2.09
C SER A 585 -9.80 -18.45 -3.03
N LEU A 586 -8.65 -17.85 -2.72
CA LEU A 586 -8.01 -16.82 -3.55
C LEU A 586 -6.48 -17.00 -3.51
N PHE A 587 -6.02 -18.02 -4.21
CA PHE A 587 -4.72 -18.66 -4.00
C PHE A 587 -3.71 -18.33 -5.13
N PRO A 588 -2.38 -18.38 -4.93
CA PRO A 588 -1.66 -18.51 -3.68
C PRO A 588 -1.52 -17.19 -2.90
N LEU A 589 -2.29 -16.13 -3.20
CA LEU A 589 -2.23 -14.89 -2.41
C LEU A 589 -2.56 -15.16 -0.94
N TYR A 590 -3.69 -15.80 -0.68
CA TYR A 590 -4.10 -16.23 0.66
C TYR A 590 -3.82 -17.71 0.88
N ASP A 591 -3.47 -18.09 2.11
CA ASP A 591 -3.38 -19.50 2.49
C ASP A 591 -4.76 -20.18 2.41
N ARG A 592 -4.76 -21.47 2.08
CA ARG A 592 -6.01 -22.23 1.95
C ARG A 592 -6.65 -22.42 3.32
N ASN A 593 -7.94 -22.10 3.44
CA ASN A 593 -8.74 -22.61 4.53
C ASN A 593 -8.89 -24.15 4.39
N PRO A 594 -8.67 -24.95 5.45
CA PRO A 594 -8.85 -26.41 5.39
C PRO A 594 -10.31 -26.84 5.21
N GLN A 595 -11.26 -25.94 5.48
CA GLN A 595 -12.71 -26.16 5.55
C GLN A 595 -13.16 -27.10 6.67
N THR A 596 -12.20 -27.55 7.48
CA THR A 596 -12.43 -28.14 8.80
C THR A 596 -11.84 -27.24 9.85
N PHE A 597 -12.57 -27.02 10.95
CA PHE A 597 -12.06 -26.20 12.04
C PHE A 597 -10.86 -26.87 12.71
N VAL A 598 -9.70 -26.24 12.57
CA VAL A 598 -8.47 -26.57 13.29
C VAL A 598 -8.09 -25.42 14.24
N PRO A 599 -7.38 -25.69 15.36
CA PRO A 599 -6.97 -24.63 16.28
C PRO A 599 -6.18 -23.51 15.60
N ASN A 600 -5.31 -23.85 14.64
CA ASN A 600 -4.47 -22.90 13.93
C ASN A 600 -4.24 -23.33 12.48
N ILE A 601 -4.68 -22.51 11.51
CA ILE A 601 -4.58 -22.84 10.07
C ILE A 601 -3.13 -22.84 9.58
N PHE A 602 -2.24 -22.04 10.20
CA PHE A 602 -0.81 -22.08 9.90
C PHE A 602 -0.24 -23.50 10.03
N LEU A 603 -0.81 -24.32 10.92
CA LEU A 603 -0.33 -25.64 11.28
C LEU A 603 -1.25 -26.76 10.78
N ALA A 604 -2.14 -26.46 9.83
CA ALA A 604 -3.06 -27.44 9.26
C ALA A 604 -2.28 -28.59 8.59
N LYS A 605 -2.69 -29.82 8.89
CA LYS A 605 -2.11 -31.04 8.30
C LYS A 605 -2.78 -31.32 6.96
N LYS A 606 -2.10 -32.07 6.09
CA LYS A 606 -2.66 -32.49 4.79
C LYS A 606 -4.05 -33.15 4.90
N ALA A 607 -4.31 -33.90 5.96
CA ALA A 607 -5.60 -34.58 6.20
C ALA A 607 -6.74 -33.65 6.68
N ASP A 608 -6.41 -32.43 7.11
CA ASP A 608 -7.40 -31.45 7.55
C ASP A 608 -8.09 -30.78 6.34
N TYR A 609 -7.41 -30.68 5.20
CA TYR A 609 -7.96 -30.12 3.97
C TYR A 609 -9.01 -31.05 3.37
N LYS A 610 -10.30 -30.67 3.47
CA LYS A 610 -11.42 -31.44 2.92
C LYS A 610 -12.27 -30.57 1.99
N PRO A 611 -12.77 -31.12 0.88
CA PRO A 611 -13.76 -30.41 0.08
C PRO A 611 -15.04 -30.18 0.89
N ALA A 612 -15.73 -29.07 0.59
CA ALA A 612 -16.98 -28.70 1.23
C ALA A 612 -17.92 -28.09 0.19
N THR A 613 -19.17 -28.52 0.22
CA THR A 613 -20.25 -27.81 -0.48
C THR A 613 -20.64 -26.57 0.31
N VAL A 614 -20.59 -25.42 -0.35
CA VAL A 614 -21.10 -24.13 0.14
C VAL A 614 -22.40 -23.83 -0.59
N THR A 615 -23.44 -23.42 0.13
CA THR A 615 -24.70 -22.94 -0.45
C THR A 615 -24.92 -21.49 -0.03
N ILE A 616 -24.99 -20.59 -1.00
CA ILE A 616 -25.38 -19.19 -0.80
C ILE A 616 -26.90 -19.12 -0.76
N VAL A 617 -27.46 -18.46 0.25
CA VAL A 617 -28.91 -18.36 0.46
C VAL A 617 -29.46 -17.11 -0.22
N ARG A 618 -30.60 -17.26 -0.88
CA ARG A 618 -31.34 -16.19 -1.55
C ARG A 618 -32.71 -16.00 -0.91
N GLY A 619 -33.23 -14.77 -0.97
CA GLY A 619 -34.59 -14.42 -0.57
C GLY A 619 -34.88 -14.49 0.95
N GLY A 620 -36.11 -14.12 1.30
CA GLY A 620 -36.60 -14.16 2.69
C GLY A 620 -35.83 -13.25 3.67
N ALA A 621 -35.66 -13.74 4.90
CA ALA A 621 -34.92 -13.05 5.97
C ALA A 621 -33.39 -13.20 5.86
N SER A 622 -32.91 -14.13 5.03
CA SER A 622 -31.48 -14.44 4.82
C SER A 622 -31.09 -14.23 3.36
N ALA A 623 -31.49 -13.08 2.81
CA ALA A 623 -31.27 -12.75 1.41
C ALA A 623 -29.85 -12.20 1.23
N SER A 624 -28.92 -13.02 0.72
CA SER A 624 -27.56 -12.57 0.44
C SER A 624 -27.55 -11.39 -0.53
N ALA A 625 -26.73 -10.39 -0.20
CA ALA A 625 -26.62 -9.16 -0.97
C ALA A 625 -25.22 -8.54 -0.82
N VAL A 626 -24.93 -7.59 -1.70
CA VAL A 626 -23.89 -6.59 -1.45
C VAL A 626 -24.59 -5.24 -1.26
N TRP A 627 -24.31 -4.55 -0.16
CA TRP A 627 -24.88 -3.24 0.11
C TRP A 627 -24.00 -2.20 -0.57
N LEU A 628 -24.47 -1.66 -1.69
CA LEU A 628 -23.73 -0.71 -2.51
C LEU A 628 -23.91 0.72 -2.03
N PRO A 629 -22.84 1.55 -2.03
CA PRO A 629 -22.92 2.96 -1.68
C PRO A 629 -23.44 3.80 -2.85
N VAL A 630 -24.66 3.48 -3.31
CA VAL A 630 -25.30 4.14 -4.47
C VAL A 630 -25.67 5.57 -4.11
N VAL A 631 -25.26 6.53 -4.95
CA VAL A 631 -25.53 7.96 -4.78
C VAL A 631 -26.19 8.53 -6.04
N PRO A 632 -26.84 9.71 -5.97
CA PRO A 632 -27.33 10.42 -7.16
C PRO A 632 -26.22 10.65 -8.21
N LEU A 633 -26.57 10.73 -9.49
CA LEU A 633 -25.58 11.04 -10.54
C LEU A 633 -25.02 12.46 -10.38
N ASP A 634 -25.89 13.44 -10.15
CA ASP A 634 -25.49 14.80 -9.80
C ASP A 634 -24.98 14.85 -8.35
N GLN A 635 -23.70 15.20 -8.20
CA GLN A 635 -23.03 15.37 -6.91
C GLN A 635 -22.58 16.81 -6.66
N SER A 636 -23.12 17.79 -7.39
CA SER A 636 -22.70 19.20 -7.28
C SER A 636 -22.81 19.73 -5.85
N ALA A 637 -23.79 19.27 -5.06
CA ALA A 637 -23.97 19.66 -3.66
C ALA A 637 -22.93 19.06 -2.70
N ALA A 638 -22.26 17.97 -3.08
CA ALA A 638 -21.24 17.30 -2.27
C ALA A 638 -19.82 17.79 -2.57
N MET A 639 -19.62 18.48 -3.70
CA MET A 639 -18.31 18.97 -4.11
C MET A 639 -17.84 20.14 -3.24
N ALA A 640 -16.55 20.16 -2.94
CA ALA A 640 -15.88 21.31 -2.34
C ALA A 640 -15.89 22.47 -3.33
N LYS A 641 -16.16 23.68 -2.81
CA LYS A 641 -16.19 24.91 -3.60
C LYS A 641 -14.79 25.43 -3.89
#